data_AF-A0AA96XZ05-F1
#
_entry.id   AF-A0AA96XZ05-F1
#
_cell.length_a   1.000
_cell.length_b   1.000
_cell.length_c   1.000
_cell.angle_alpha   90.00
_cell.angle_beta   90.00
_cell.angle_gamma   90.00
#
_symmetry.space_group_name_H-M   'P 1'
#
loop_
_entity.id
_entity.type
_entity.pdbx_description
1 polymer ?
#
loop_
_entity_poly.entity_id
_entity_poly.type
_entity_poly.pdbx_seq_one_letter_code
_entity_poly.pdbx_strand_id
1 'polypeptide(L)'
;MPDLLDRYPLTTGTYHELLDDSGAVRGHWRRLLDHLQRSTPAQQLQRQALLARQIQENGVTYNVYADPKGADRPWELDLLPHVIDAQEWKHLSAGIAQRARLLNAVLADLYGPQRLISEGLLPAELVFGHNNFLWPCQGITPPDGIFLHLYAVDLARTPDGRWWVTADRTQAPSGAGYALENRMIVSRAFPDLYRDLKVKHLAGFFRTLQQTLARQAPSDGESPLVVLLTPGRFNESYFEHLYLARQLGYPLVEGSDLTVRDATVYLKTLSGLRRVHAIMRRLDDDFCDPLELRTDSALGVPGLLEAVRQGRVLVANALGSGVLESPGLLGFLPKISQFLFGEELILPSIATWWCGEPPVLAQALEKLPHLLIKPAFPSQSFSPVLGRDLNEQQRALLAARMQARPYAYVAQELAQLSQAPVWQAEDGQLQPRAIGMRVYAVSGEDDYRVLPGGLTRVAAEADAEVVSMQRGGASKDTWVLGEQPPSGEQWKAQRTVGVHDLVRRDPYLPSRVVENLFWFGRYCERCDDSARLLRIMLARYVDGDDPQALQSAVSLGESLMLLPEEGELPERLLAALLGDDWSFSLRSNLQRLQWAASQVRGKLSRENWQALVELQREAMELETAEPDFGELLDFLNRLVMSLAALSGFALDDMTRDEGWRFLMIGRRLERLQFLSSSLAAFLRGEAVFDQAGLDWLLELGNSSITYRSRYLAVAQLIPVLDLLLLDEQNPHAVLFQLKLVARTLKRLNDDFGAPRETALPELVARLSCFDLRCLESPLFGEASLRAALDGLADLLQEVADVSGQVSDRLALRHFAHVDDVSQRTVSV
;
A
#
# COMPACT_ATOMS: atom_id res chain seq x y z
N MET A 1 3.49 -13.23 -45.75
CA MET A 1 2.44 -13.05 -44.73
C MET A 1 1.45 -12.03 -45.27
N PRO A 2 0.14 -12.13 -44.96
CA PRO A 2 -0.78 -11.03 -45.26
C PRO A 2 -0.23 -9.73 -44.65
N ASP A 3 -0.50 -8.59 -45.28
CA ASP A 3 -0.07 -7.31 -44.72
C ASP A 3 -0.82 -7.11 -43.40
N LEU A 4 -0.09 -6.70 -42.34
CA LEU A 4 -0.68 -6.42 -41.02
C LEU A 4 -1.79 -5.35 -41.09
N LEU A 5 -1.77 -4.54 -42.15
CA LEU A 5 -2.74 -3.49 -42.41
C LEU A 5 -3.95 -3.93 -43.24
N ASP A 6 -3.95 -5.11 -43.88
CA ASP A 6 -5.03 -5.56 -44.76
C ASP A 6 -6.40 -5.61 -44.05
N ARG A 7 -6.38 -5.77 -42.72
CA ARG A 7 -7.57 -5.85 -41.86
C ARG A 7 -7.66 -4.69 -40.87
N TYR A 8 -6.86 -3.65 -41.01
CA TYR A 8 -6.89 -2.49 -40.12
C TYR A 8 -7.95 -1.48 -40.58
N PRO A 9 -9.07 -1.30 -39.86
CA PRO A 9 -10.14 -0.43 -40.31
C PRO A 9 -9.75 1.06 -40.17
N LEU A 10 -10.08 1.83 -41.21
CA LEU A 10 -10.02 3.30 -41.22
C LEU A 10 -11.42 3.86 -40.96
N THR A 11 -11.64 4.38 -39.77
CA THR A 11 -12.86 5.12 -39.40
C THR A 11 -12.78 6.56 -39.94
N THR A 12 -13.84 7.00 -40.62
CA THR A 12 -13.93 8.37 -41.15
C THR A 12 -14.20 9.38 -40.04
N GLY A 13 -13.58 10.56 -40.11
CA GLY A 13 -13.79 11.64 -39.13
C GLY A 13 -13.03 11.50 -37.81
N THR A 14 -12.13 10.53 -37.68
CA THR A 14 -11.25 10.35 -36.51
C THR A 14 -9.79 10.42 -36.94
N TYR A 15 -8.93 11.00 -36.11
CA TYR A 15 -7.50 11.02 -36.38
C TYR A 15 -6.87 9.65 -36.09
N HIS A 16 -6.17 9.07 -37.07
CA HIS A 16 -5.43 7.82 -36.91
C HIS A 16 -3.94 8.07 -36.65
N GLU A 17 -3.41 7.46 -35.59
CA GLU A 17 -2.00 7.59 -35.21
C GLU A 17 -1.06 6.87 -36.17
N LEU A 18 -1.49 5.74 -36.74
CA LEU A 18 -0.68 4.92 -37.64
C LEU A 18 -0.77 5.37 -39.10
N LEU A 19 -1.98 5.67 -39.56
CA LEU A 19 -2.32 5.98 -40.95
C LEU A 19 -2.67 7.45 -41.12
N ASP A 20 -2.29 8.04 -42.25
CA ASP A 20 -2.78 9.36 -42.67
C ASP A 20 -4.12 9.27 -43.39
N ASP A 21 -4.68 10.42 -43.77
CA ASP A 21 -6.00 10.51 -44.42
C ASP A 21 -6.03 9.84 -45.81
N SER A 22 -4.86 9.54 -46.39
CA SER A 22 -4.74 8.78 -47.64
C SER A 22 -4.63 7.27 -47.42
N GLY A 23 -4.63 6.83 -46.15
CA GLY A 23 -4.40 5.43 -45.76
C GLY A 23 -2.93 5.01 -45.79
N ALA A 24 -1.99 5.95 -45.97
CA ALA A 24 -0.56 5.67 -45.98
C ALA A 24 0.03 5.72 -44.56
N VAL A 25 1.06 4.92 -44.31
CA VAL A 25 1.72 4.85 -42.99
C VAL A 25 2.51 6.12 -42.73
N ARG A 26 2.19 6.78 -41.60
CA ARG A 26 2.87 8.00 -41.15
C ARG A 26 4.37 7.75 -40.96
N GLY A 27 5.19 8.72 -41.35
CA GLY A 27 6.66 8.55 -41.43
C GLY A 27 7.32 8.04 -40.15
N HIS A 28 6.89 8.54 -38.99
CA HIS A 28 7.44 8.15 -37.68
C HIS A 28 7.04 6.72 -37.24
N TRP A 29 6.00 6.13 -37.83
CA TRP A 29 5.57 4.75 -37.55
C TRP A 29 6.20 3.71 -38.48
N ARG A 30 6.66 4.09 -39.68
CA ARG A 30 7.12 3.14 -40.71
C ARG A 30 8.14 2.12 -40.20
N ARG A 31 9.18 2.58 -39.49
CA ARG A 31 10.24 1.69 -38.98
C ARG A 31 9.72 0.65 -37.99
N LEU A 32 8.77 1.04 -37.14
CA LEU A 32 8.14 0.13 -36.20
C LEU A 32 7.30 -0.90 -36.96
N LEU A 33 6.49 -0.46 -37.92
CA LEU A 33 5.67 -1.36 -38.73
C LEU A 33 6.52 -2.33 -39.55
N ASP A 34 7.58 -1.86 -40.21
CA ASP A 34 8.49 -2.70 -40.99
C ASP A 34 9.15 -3.78 -40.11
N HIS A 35 9.47 -3.43 -38.86
CA HIS A 35 10.03 -4.37 -37.89
C HIS A 35 9.01 -5.43 -37.46
N LEU A 36 7.75 -5.02 -37.26
CA LEU A 36 6.65 -5.96 -36.95
C LEU A 36 6.39 -6.90 -38.14
N GLN A 37 6.35 -6.39 -39.36
CA GLN A 37 6.15 -7.19 -40.58
C GLN A 37 7.31 -8.18 -40.84
N ARG A 38 8.53 -7.82 -40.42
CA ARG A 38 9.71 -8.71 -40.48
C ARG A 38 9.75 -9.75 -39.35
N SER A 39 9.00 -9.54 -38.27
CA SER A 39 8.98 -10.45 -37.11
C SER A 39 8.13 -11.69 -37.39
N THR A 40 8.58 -12.86 -36.96
CA THR A 40 7.77 -14.09 -37.05
C THR A 40 6.68 -14.12 -35.97
N PRO A 41 5.55 -14.84 -36.18
CA PRO A 41 4.53 -15.01 -35.14
C PRO A 41 5.09 -15.54 -33.82
N ALA A 42 6.05 -16.46 -33.88
CA ALA A 42 6.73 -17.01 -32.69
C ALA A 42 7.51 -15.93 -31.92
N GLN A 43 8.19 -15.01 -32.62
CA GLN A 43 8.89 -13.89 -31.98
C GLN A 43 7.91 -12.92 -31.29
N GLN A 44 6.73 -12.68 -31.88
CA GLN A 44 5.72 -11.82 -31.26
C GLN A 44 5.12 -12.48 -30.01
N LEU A 45 4.80 -13.77 -30.08
CA LEU A 45 4.32 -14.53 -28.93
C LEU A 45 5.37 -14.54 -27.80
N GLN A 46 6.65 -14.69 -28.13
CA GLN A 46 7.74 -14.61 -27.15
C GLN A 46 7.81 -13.23 -26.47
N ARG A 47 7.64 -12.14 -27.22
CA ARG A 47 7.61 -10.78 -26.66
C ARG A 47 6.41 -10.57 -25.73
N GLN A 48 5.23 -11.06 -26.11
CA GLN A 48 4.05 -11.01 -25.25
C GLN A 48 4.23 -11.80 -23.96
N ALA A 49 4.76 -13.03 -24.06
CA ALA A 49 5.06 -13.84 -22.88
C ALA A 49 6.07 -13.13 -21.96
N LEU A 50 7.06 -12.43 -22.53
CA LEU A 50 7.99 -11.60 -21.77
C LEU A 50 7.28 -10.45 -21.06
N LEU A 51 6.37 -9.73 -21.73
CA LEU A 51 5.56 -8.66 -21.13
C LEU A 51 4.74 -9.18 -19.95
N ALA A 52 3.92 -10.22 -20.18
CA ALA A 52 3.05 -10.81 -19.17
C ALA A 52 3.85 -11.32 -17.97
N ARG A 53 4.98 -11.99 -18.23
CA ARG A 53 5.90 -12.47 -17.19
C ARG A 53 6.49 -11.33 -16.38
N GLN A 54 6.95 -10.25 -17.01
CA GLN A 54 7.54 -9.10 -16.30
C GLN A 54 6.50 -8.35 -15.46
N ILE A 55 5.28 -8.16 -15.98
CA ILE A 55 4.16 -7.58 -15.20
C ILE A 55 3.88 -8.41 -13.95
N GLN A 56 3.84 -9.74 -14.10
CA GLN A 56 3.60 -10.66 -12.99
C GLN A 56 4.77 -10.70 -11.99
N GLU A 57 6.01 -10.83 -12.48
CA GLU A 57 7.23 -10.88 -11.64
C GLU A 57 7.45 -9.57 -10.87
N ASN A 58 7.18 -8.43 -11.50
CA ASN A 58 7.32 -7.11 -10.88
C ASN A 58 6.10 -6.74 -10.01
N GLY A 59 5.01 -7.51 -10.10
CA GLY A 59 3.78 -7.30 -9.32
C GLY A 59 3.03 -6.02 -9.70
N VAL A 60 3.01 -5.67 -10.99
CA VAL A 60 2.34 -4.44 -11.47
C VAL A 60 0.82 -4.63 -11.41
N THR A 61 0.17 -3.95 -10.48
CA THR A 61 -1.28 -4.04 -10.24
C THR A 61 -1.95 -2.65 -10.23
N TYR A 62 -3.27 -2.65 -10.38
CA TYR A 62 -4.13 -1.48 -10.14
C TYR A 62 -5.38 -1.94 -9.39
N ASN A 63 -5.60 -1.40 -8.19
CA ASN A 63 -6.68 -1.87 -7.32
C ASN A 63 -8.00 -1.21 -7.74
N VAL A 64 -8.97 -2.00 -8.18
CA VAL A 64 -10.28 -1.50 -8.59
C VAL A 64 -11.23 -1.58 -7.40
N TYR A 65 -11.62 -0.42 -6.85
CA TYR A 65 -12.54 -0.31 -5.70
C TYR A 65 -13.91 -0.97 -5.90
N ALA A 66 -14.29 -1.31 -7.14
CA ALA A 66 -15.62 -1.80 -7.49
C ALA A 66 -15.75 -3.34 -7.55
N ASP A 67 -14.70 -4.12 -7.28
CA ASP A 67 -14.82 -5.58 -7.17
C ASP A 67 -15.14 -5.98 -5.72
N PRO A 68 -16.31 -6.59 -5.43
CA PRO A 68 -16.69 -7.04 -4.09
C PRO A 68 -15.69 -8.03 -3.47
N LYS A 69 -14.81 -8.65 -4.27
CA LYS A 69 -13.79 -9.60 -3.80
C LYS A 69 -12.44 -8.95 -3.47
N GLY A 70 -12.29 -7.64 -3.68
CA GLY A 70 -11.04 -6.91 -3.41
C GLY A 70 -9.81 -7.44 -4.17
N ALA A 71 -10.02 -8.09 -5.32
CA ALA A 71 -8.96 -8.74 -6.08
C ALA A 71 -8.15 -7.71 -6.88
N ASP A 72 -6.83 -7.73 -6.71
CA ASP A 72 -5.89 -6.95 -7.52
C ASP A 72 -6.01 -7.37 -9.00
N ARG A 73 -6.42 -6.46 -9.90
CA ARG A 73 -6.39 -6.75 -11.35
C ARG A 73 -4.95 -6.54 -11.86
N PRO A 74 -4.38 -7.51 -12.58
CA PRO A 74 -3.09 -7.34 -13.24
C PRO A 74 -3.12 -6.14 -14.20
N TRP A 75 -2.04 -5.36 -14.23
CA TRP A 75 -1.92 -4.24 -15.14
C TRP A 75 -1.84 -4.71 -16.60
N GLU A 76 -2.72 -4.20 -17.46
CA GLU A 76 -2.72 -4.52 -18.88
C GLU A 76 -1.84 -3.52 -19.66
N LEU A 77 -0.78 -4.05 -20.27
CA LEU A 77 0.17 -3.31 -21.10
C LEU A 77 0.12 -3.86 -22.53
N ASP A 78 -0.20 -2.98 -23.48
CA ASP A 78 -0.11 -3.31 -24.89
C ASP A 78 1.35 -3.40 -25.34
N LEU A 79 1.60 -4.34 -26.26
CA LEU A 79 2.93 -4.59 -26.80
C LEU A 79 3.47 -3.39 -27.59
N LEU A 80 2.61 -2.63 -28.27
CA LEU A 80 3.02 -1.56 -29.18
C LEU A 80 3.06 -0.20 -28.47
N PRO A 81 4.21 0.49 -28.49
CA PRO A 81 4.29 1.85 -27.97
C PRO A 81 3.51 2.82 -28.87
N HIS A 82 2.98 3.88 -28.29
CA HIS A 82 2.50 5.04 -29.01
C HIS A 82 3.69 5.95 -29.38
N VAL A 83 3.93 6.17 -30.68
CA VAL A 83 5.12 6.89 -31.17
C VAL A 83 4.77 8.34 -31.49
N ILE A 84 5.59 9.29 -31.01
CA ILE A 84 5.45 10.74 -31.24
C ILE A 84 6.72 11.30 -31.87
N ASP A 85 6.56 12.10 -32.93
CA ASP A 85 7.66 12.77 -33.63
C ASP A 85 8.39 13.81 -32.76
N ALA A 86 9.67 14.03 -33.02
CA ALA A 86 10.51 14.94 -32.25
C ALA A 86 10.07 16.41 -32.34
N GLN A 87 9.62 16.88 -33.51
CA GLN A 87 9.20 18.27 -33.73
C GLN A 87 7.84 18.53 -33.08
N GLU A 88 6.93 17.59 -33.23
CA GLU A 88 5.64 17.63 -32.55
C GLU A 88 5.82 17.66 -31.03
N TRP A 89 6.69 16.78 -30.50
CA TRP A 89 6.99 16.77 -29.08
C TRP A 89 7.60 18.08 -28.57
N LYS A 90 8.41 18.77 -29.38
CA LYS A 90 9.01 20.05 -29.00
C LYS A 90 7.93 21.11 -28.73
N HIS A 91 6.89 21.17 -29.57
CA HIS A 91 5.76 22.08 -29.38
C HIS A 91 4.92 21.69 -28.16
N LEU A 92 4.58 20.39 -28.04
CA LEU A 92 3.88 19.85 -26.87
C LEU A 92 4.62 20.17 -25.56
N SER A 93 5.90 19.85 -25.49
CA SER A 93 6.73 20.07 -24.30
C SER A 93 6.79 21.54 -23.90
N ALA A 94 6.88 22.46 -24.87
CA ALA A 94 6.88 23.89 -24.58
C ALA A 94 5.55 24.36 -23.98
N GLY A 95 4.42 23.92 -24.54
CA GLY A 95 3.10 24.30 -24.03
C GLY A 95 2.76 23.67 -22.67
N ILE A 96 3.20 22.45 -22.41
CA ILE A 96 3.03 21.80 -21.10
C ILE A 96 3.84 22.54 -20.03
N ALA A 97 5.08 22.93 -20.33
CA ALA A 97 5.91 23.72 -19.41
C ALA A 97 5.30 25.11 -19.15
N GLN A 98 4.85 25.81 -20.20
CA GLN A 98 4.14 27.09 -20.08
C GLN A 98 2.90 26.95 -19.18
N ARG A 99 2.09 25.91 -19.40
CA ARG A 99 0.87 25.67 -18.62
C ARG A 99 1.16 25.35 -17.16
N ALA A 100 2.20 24.55 -16.87
CA ALA A 100 2.63 24.27 -15.50
C ALA A 100 3.05 25.55 -14.78
N ARG A 101 3.82 26.42 -15.45
CA ARG A 101 4.23 27.73 -14.94
C ARG A 101 3.03 28.65 -14.66
N LEU A 102 2.08 28.67 -15.58
CA LEU A 102 0.83 29.43 -15.43
C LEU A 102 0.06 28.97 -14.20
N LEU A 103 -0.18 27.68 -14.08
CA LEU A 103 -0.91 27.10 -12.95
C LEU A 103 -0.19 27.34 -11.61
N ASN A 104 1.14 27.25 -11.58
CA ASN A 104 1.92 27.61 -10.39
C ASN A 104 1.70 29.08 -9.98
N ALA A 105 1.70 30.01 -10.94
CA ALA A 105 1.45 31.42 -10.68
C ALA A 105 0.00 31.70 -10.26
N VAL A 106 -0.98 30.96 -10.79
CA VAL A 106 -2.37 31.03 -10.33
C VAL A 106 -2.46 30.62 -8.86
N LEU A 107 -1.84 29.52 -8.43
CA LEU A 107 -1.82 29.14 -7.01
C LEU A 107 -1.17 30.20 -6.12
N ALA A 108 -0.03 30.74 -6.56
CA ALA A 108 0.66 31.80 -5.84
C ALA A 108 -0.21 33.05 -5.68
N ASP A 109 -1.01 33.39 -6.69
CA ASP A 109 -1.98 34.49 -6.59
C ASP A 109 -3.15 34.14 -5.65
N LEU A 110 -3.77 32.97 -5.81
CA LEU A 110 -4.95 32.55 -5.04
C LEU A 110 -4.67 32.47 -3.52
N TYR A 111 -3.51 31.96 -3.11
CA TYR A 111 -3.10 31.90 -1.70
C TYR A 111 -2.31 33.13 -1.23
N GLY A 112 -2.03 34.07 -2.14
CA GLY A 112 -1.29 35.30 -1.89
C GLY A 112 -2.15 36.56 -2.13
N PRO A 113 -1.81 37.42 -3.09
CA PRO A 113 -2.45 38.73 -3.29
C PRO A 113 -3.85 38.71 -3.92
N GLN A 114 -4.28 37.58 -4.50
CA GLN A 114 -5.62 37.35 -5.09
C GLN A 114 -6.01 38.37 -6.18
N ARG A 115 -5.06 38.80 -7.01
CA ARG A 115 -5.30 39.77 -8.10
C ARG A 115 -6.24 39.22 -9.16
N LEU A 116 -6.19 37.91 -9.43
CA LEU A 116 -7.06 37.29 -10.43
C LEU A 116 -8.54 37.41 -10.04
N ILE A 117 -8.85 37.38 -8.75
CA ILE A 117 -10.21 37.57 -8.23
C ILE A 117 -10.55 39.06 -8.21
N SER A 118 -9.68 39.92 -7.66
CA SER A 118 -9.98 41.35 -7.50
C SER A 118 -10.13 42.09 -8.83
N GLU A 119 -9.43 41.65 -9.88
CA GLU A 119 -9.51 42.21 -11.24
C GLU A 119 -10.60 41.54 -12.10
N GLY A 120 -11.37 40.60 -11.54
CA GLY A 120 -12.50 39.95 -12.22
C GLY A 120 -12.11 38.94 -13.30
N LEU A 121 -10.89 38.40 -13.28
CA LEU A 121 -10.44 37.34 -14.20
C LEU A 121 -10.89 35.94 -13.76
N LEU A 122 -11.06 35.75 -12.45
CA LEU A 122 -11.58 34.53 -11.84
C LEU A 122 -12.76 34.86 -10.92
N PRO A 123 -13.93 34.20 -11.10
CA PRO A 123 -15.06 34.34 -10.19
C PRO A 123 -14.72 33.80 -8.80
N ALA A 124 -15.05 34.57 -7.76
CA ALA A 124 -14.79 34.18 -6.38
C ALA A 124 -15.56 32.91 -5.99
N GLU A 125 -16.76 32.71 -6.54
CA GLU A 125 -17.61 31.54 -6.28
C GLU A 125 -17.00 30.24 -6.81
N LEU A 126 -16.27 30.31 -7.93
CA LEU A 126 -15.57 29.15 -8.51
C LEU A 126 -14.39 28.72 -7.64
N VAL A 127 -13.72 29.67 -6.98
CA VAL A 127 -12.55 29.41 -6.12
C VAL A 127 -12.98 29.07 -4.69
N PHE A 128 -13.64 30.00 -4.00
CA PHE A 128 -13.99 29.87 -2.59
C PHE A 128 -15.12 28.87 -2.33
N GLY A 129 -15.93 28.56 -3.34
CA GLY A 129 -16.90 27.46 -3.28
C GLY A 129 -16.27 26.07 -3.45
N HIS A 130 -15.00 25.98 -3.87
CA HIS A 130 -14.34 24.72 -4.15
C HIS A 130 -13.76 24.09 -2.89
N ASN A 131 -14.12 22.83 -2.61
CA ASN A 131 -13.69 22.10 -1.40
C ASN A 131 -12.16 21.97 -1.25
N ASN A 132 -11.42 22.00 -2.36
CA ASN A 132 -9.95 21.95 -2.34
C ASN A 132 -9.27 23.33 -2.18
N PHE A 133 -10.03 24.43 -2.07
CA PHE A 133 -9.47 25.70 -1.63
C PHE A 133 -9.32 25.67 -0.10
N LEU A 134 -8.09 25.59 0.38
CA LEU A 134 -7.80 25.41 1.80
C LEU A 134 -7.53 26.76 2.48
N TRP A 135 -8.53 27.31 3.17
CA TRP A 135 -8.38 28.54 3.95
C TRP A 135 -7.14 28.56 4.87
N PRO A 136 -6.80 27.47 5.59
CA PRO A 136 -5.63 27.48 6.47
C PRO A 136 -4.27 27.59 5.73
N CYS A 137 -4.26 27.45 4.39
CA CYS A 137 -3.07 27.62 3.55
C CYS A 137 -2.84 29.07 3.08
N GLN A 138 -3.77 30.00 3.35
CA GLN A 138 -3.63 31.39 2.95
C GLN A 138 -2.36 32.03 3.53
N GLY A 139 -1.57 32.68 2.69
CA GLY A 139 -0.32 33.35 3.06
C GLY A 139 0.90 32.42 3.16
N ILE A 140 0.75 31.11 3.01
CA ILE A 140 1.88 30.18 2.97
C ILE A 140 2.66 30.39 1.67
N THR A 141 3.96 30.65 1.78
CA THR A 141 4.85 30.81 0.62
C THR A 141 5.90 29.70 0.62
N PRO A 142 5.85 28.76 -0.34
CA PRO A 142 6.85 27.70 -0.45
C PRO A 142 8.20 28.25 -0.93
N PRO A 143 9.31 27.52 -0.69
CA PRO A 143 10.62 27.87 -1.22
C PRO A 143 10.59 28.12 -2.74
N ASP A 144 11.30 29.14 -3.19
CA ASP A 144 11.36 29.61 -4.58
C ASP A 144 9.99 29.97 -5.21
N GLY A 145 8.91 30.07 -4.43
CA GLY A 145 7.55 30.30 -4.94
C GLY A 145 6.99 29.12 -5.76
N ILE A 146 7.52 27.91 -5.56
CA ILE A 146 7.09 26.70 -6.28
C ILE A 146 6.05 25.94 -5.45
N PHE A 147 4.80 26.02 -5.87
CA PHE A 147 3.66 25.27 -5.33
C PHE A 147 3.48 23.91 -6.03
N LEU A 148 3.76 23.86 -7.34
CA LEU A 148 3.57 22.67 -8.17
C LEU A 148 4.91 22.03 -8.55
N HIS A 149 5.40 21.10 -7.73
CA HIS A 149 6.63 20.35 -8.01
C HIS A 149 6.46 19.29 -9.09
N LEU A 150 5.30 18.67 -9.15
CA LEU A 150 4.90 17.62 -10.09
C LEU A 150 3.53 17.94 -10.66
N TYR A 151 3.48 18.28 -11.94
CA TYR A 151 2.24 18.54 -12.67
C TYR A 151 1.97 17.42 -13.67
N ALA A 152 0.71 17.08 -13.89
CA ALA A 152 0.32 16.24 -15.02
C ALA A 152 -0.85 16.85 -15.80
N VAL A 153 -0.87 16.55 -17.10
CA VAL A 153 -1.86 17.05 -18.04
C VAL A 153 -2.44 15.90 -18.84
N ASP A 154 -3.76 15.85 -18.92
CA ASP A 154 -4.50 14.90 -19.75
C ASP A 154 -4.74 15.52 -21.14
N LEU A 155 -4.22 14.87 -22.16
CA LEU A 155 -4.23 15.33 -23.55
C LEU A 155 -5.05 14.38 -24.43
N ALA A 156 -5.79 14.99 -25.35
CA ALA A 156 -6.46 14.31 -26.45
C ALA A 156 -6.03 14.97 -27.76
N ARG A 157 -5.89 14.17 -28.83
CA ARG A 157 -5.68 14.69 -30.18
C ARG A 157 -7.00 14.68 -30.93
N THR A 158 -7.37 15.83 -31.46
CA THR A 158 -8.62 16.03 -32.22
C THR A 158 -8.49 15.51 -33.66
N PRO A 159 -9.61 15.34 -34.40
CA PRO A 159 -9.61 14.83 -35.77
C PRO A 159 -8.72 15.59 -36.75
N ASP A 160 -8.50 16.89 -36.49
CA ASP A 160 -7.62 17.76 -37.28
C ASP A 160 -6.12 17.62 -36.91
N GLY A 161 -5.77 16.70 -36.01
CA GLY A 161 -4.41 16.42 -35.58
C GLY A 161 -3.85 17.35 -34.50
N ARG A 162 -4.63 18.33 -34.02
CA ARG A 162 -4.19 19.23 -32.94
C ARG A 162 -4.33 18.59 -31.57
N TRP A 163 -3.47 18.98 -30.64
CA TRP A 163 -3.53 18.52 -29.25
C TRP A 163 -4.29 19.51 -28.37
N TRP A 164 -5.17 18.97 -27.54
CA TRP A 164 -5.99 19.73 -26.62
C TRP A 164 -5.85 19.20 -25.21
N VAL A 165 -5.82 20.12 -24.24
CA VAL A 165 -5.86 19.80 -22.82
C VAL A 165 -7.29 19.49 -22.42
N THR A 166 -7.50 18.30 -21.87
CA THR A 166 -8.81 17.84 -21.37
C THR A 166 -8.95 18.00 -19.86
N ALA A 167 -7.86 17.86 -19.11
CA ALA A 167 -7.82 18.09 -17.67
C ALA A 167 -6.39 18.36 -17.17
N ASP A 168 -6.29 19.07 -16.06
CA ASP A 168 -5.07 19.33 -15.30
C ASP A 168 -5.08 18.51 -14.01
N ARG A 169 -3.91 18.00 -13.61
CA ARG A 169 -3.70 17.25 -12.36
C ARG A 169 -2.57 17.87 -11.58
N THR A 170 -2.89 18.43 -10.43
CA THR A 170 -2.04 19.32 -9.64
C THR A 170 -1.94 18.90 -8.17
N GLN A 171 -2.78 17.96 -7.72
CA GLN A 171 -2.78 17.52 -6.33
C GLN A 171 -1.72 16.43 -6.11
N ALA A 172 -2.03 15.19 -6.47
CA ALA A 172 -1.14 14.04 -6.38
C ALA A 172 -1.19 13.19 -7.67
N PRO A 173 -0.73 13.72 -8.82
CA PRO A 173 -0.95 13.08 -10.12
C PRO A 173 -0.29 11.69 -10.22
N SER A 174 -1.09 10.67 -10.52
CA SER A 174 -0.65 9.30 -10.76
C SER A 174 -0.39 8.99 -12.24
N GLY A 175 0.46 7.98 -12.46
CA GLY A 175 0.78 7.36 -13.74
C GLY A 175 2.24 7.53 -14.21
N ALA A 176 3.06 8.34 -13.53
CA ALA A 176 4.46 8.57 -13.90
C ALA A 176 5.31 7.32 -13.64
N GLY A 177 5.07 6.62 -12.53
CA GLY A 177 5.74 5.35 -12.23
C GLY A 177 5.33 4.23 -13.19
N TYR A 178 4.05 4.18 -13.59
CA TYR A 178 3.59 3.26 -14.63
C TYR A 178 4.22 3.56 -16.00
N ALA A 179 4.37 4.83 -16.37
CA ALA A 179 5.06 5.21 -17.61
C ALA A 179 6.54 4.78 -17.60
N LEU A 180 7.21 4.90 -16.46
CA LEU A 180 8.59 4.42 -16.29
C LEU A 180 8.67 2.89 -16.40
N GLU A 181 7.74 2.17 -15.74
CA GLU A 181 7.72 0.70 -15.78
C GLU A 181 7.37 0.16 -17.16
N ASN A 182 6.36 0.72 -17.82
CA ASN A 182 6.02 0.42 -19.21
C ASN A 182 7.24 0.60 -20.12
N ARG A 183 8.01 1.68 -19.94
CA ARG A 183 9.24 1.92 -20.70
C ARG A 183 10.29 0.84 -20.48
N MET A 184 10.49 0.40 -19.24
CA MET A 184 11.46 -0.63 -18.90
C MET A 184 11.08 -1.99 -19.51
N ILE A 185 9.80 -2.34 -19.53
CA ILE A 185 9.30 -3.59 -20.11
C ILE A 185 9.37 -3.55 -21.65
N VAL A 186 8.80 -2.51 -22.29
CA VAL A 186 8.69 -2.44 -23.76
C VAL A 186 10.07 -2.28 -24.42
N SER A 187 11.01 -1.53 -23.80
CA SER A 187 12.37 -1.41 -24.33
C SER A 187 13.15 -2.74 -24.31
N ARG A 188 12.84 -3.66 -23.39
CA ARG A 188 13.39 -5.03 -23.39
C ARG A 188 12.73 -5.94 -24.42
N ALA A 189 11.45 -5.72 -24.73
CA ALA A 189 10.77 -6.45 -25.80
C ALA A 189 11.22 -6.02 -27.21
N PHE A 190 11.64 -4.75 -27.37
CA PHE A 190 12.09 -4.16 -28.64
C PHE A 190 13.45 -3.43 -28.51
N PRO A 191 14.54 -4.11 -28.16
CA PRO A 191 15.81 -3.45 -27.83
C PRO A 191 16.46 -2.75 -29.04
N ASP A 192 16.44 -3.38 -30.22
CA ASP A 192 17.03 -2.83 -31.44
C ASP A 192 16.21 -1.64 -31.93
N LEU A 193 14.88 -1.79 -31.99
CA LEU A 193 13.97 -0.74 -32.42
C LEU A 193 14.04 0.49 -31.50
N TYR A 194 14.12 0.27 -30.18
CA TYR A 194 14.27 1.35 -29.19
C TYR A 194 15.53 2.20 -29.45
N ARG A 195 16.63 1.55 -29.83
CA ARG A 195 17.89 2.20 -30.19
C ARG A 195 17.81 2.90 -31.55
N ASP A 196 17.27 2.23 -32.55
CA ASP A 196 17.20 2.72 -33.94
C ASP A 196 16.26 3.92 -34.09
N LEU A 197 15.20 3.97 -33.27
CA LEU A 197 14.28 5.09 -33.16
C LEU A 197 14.80 6.22 -32.27
N LYS A 198 15.96 6.04 -31.62
CA LYS A 198 16.59 7.06 -30.74
C LYS A 198 15.60 7.57 -29.68
N VAL A 199 14.84 6.67 -29.07
CA VAL A 199 13.79 7.05 -28.11
C VAL A 199 14.41 7.76 -26.91
N LYS A 200 13.85 8.91 -26.53
CA LYS A 200 14.38 9.72 -25.42
C LYS A 200 14.24 9.00 -24.08
N HIS A 201 15.25 9.16 -23.21
CA HIS A 201 15.25 8.58 -21.86
C HIS A 201 14.41 9.40 -20.88
N LEU A 202 13.70 8.69 -19.99
CA LEU A 202 12.85 9.31 -18.94
C LEU A 202 13.65 9.75 -17.70
N ALA A 203 14.89 9.27 -17.57
CA ALA A 203 15.75 9.44 -16.40
C ALA A 203 15.90 10.89 -15.91
N GLY A 204 16.08 11.83 -16.85
CA GLY A 204 16.33 13.23 -16.54
C GLY A 204 15.17 13.91 -15.80
N PHE A 205 13.93 13.45 -16.04
CA PHE A 205 12.74 13.96 -15.34
C PHE A 205 12.80 13.65 -13.85
N PHE A 206 12.98 12.37 -13.48
CA PHE A 206 13.03 11.94 -12.08
C PHE A 206 14.25 12.49 -11.35
N ARG A 207 15.40 12.60 -12.03
CA ARG A 207 16.59 13.26 -11.47
C ARG A 207 16.32 14.73 -11.14
N THR A 208 15.64 15.44 -12.03
CA THR A 208 15.25 16.86 -11.80
C THR A 208 14.32 16.95 -10.60
N LEU A 209 13.33 16.06 -10.47
CA LEU A 209 12.47 16.00 -9.30
C LEU A 209 13.26 15.78 -8.00
N GLN A 210 14.18 14.80 -7.97
CA GLN A 210 15.02 14.55 -6.79
C GLN A 210 15.86 15.76 -6.40
N GLN A 211 16.51 16.38 -7.39
CA GLN A 211 17.35 17.56 -7.19
C GLN A 211 16.55 18.74 -6.65
N THR A 212 15.37 19.00 -7.22
CA THR A 212 14.51 20.10 -6.76
C THR A 212 14.00 19.88 -5.35
N LEU A 213 13.52 18.67 -5.02
CA LEU A 213 13.05 18.37 -3.65
C LEU A 213 14.19 18.46 -2.63
N ALA A 214 15.36 17.91 -2.95
CA ALA A 214 16.51 17.97 -2.05
C ALA A 214 17.03 19.40 -1.84
N ARG A 215 17.02 20.24 -2.89
CA ARG A 215 17.47 21.64 -2.84
C ARG A 215 16.52 22.52 -2.02
N GLN A 216 15.21 22.31 -2.16
CA GLN A 216 14.18 23.13 -1.50
C GLN A 216 13.84 22.65 -0.08
N ALA A 217 14.28 21.47 0.32
CA ALA A 217 14.03 20.94 1.64
C ALA A 217 14.73 21.80 2.72
N PRO A 218 14.03 22.30 3.75
CA PRO A 218 14.63 23.08 4.84
C PRO A 218 15.48 22.17 5.74
N SER A 219 16.75 21.99 5.39
CA SER A 219 17.63 21.02 6.05
C SER A 219 18.56 21.59 7.13
N ASP A 220 18.64 22.92 7.28
CA ASP A 220 19.47 23.59 8.31
C ASP A 220 20.94 23.09 8.38
N GLY A 221 21.50 22.64 7.24
CA GLY A 221 22.85 22.08 7.14
C GLY A 221 22.93 20.55 7.27
N GLU A 222 21.83 19.86 7.55
CA GLU A 222 21.72 18.40 7.53
C GLU A 222 21.57 17.86 6.10
N SER A 223 21.84 16.56 5.93
CA SER A 223 21.46 15.86 4.69
C SER A 223 19.92 15.75 4.61
N PRO A 224 19.27 16.24 3.54
CA PRO A 224 17.82 16.24 3.47
C PRO A 224 17.28 14.81 3.42
N LEU A 225 16.27 14.55 4.25
CA LEU A 225 15.52 13.30 4.28
C LEU A 225 14.19 13.56 3.58
N VAL A 226 14.04 12.97 2.40
CA VAL A 226 12.83 13.03 1.60
C VAL A 226 12.08 11.71 1.76
N VAL A 227 10.80 11.77 2.10
CA VAL A 227 9.92 10.59 2.23
C VAL A 227 8.77 10.65 1.21
N LEU A 228 8.25 9.50 0.81
CA LEU A 228 7.06 9.40 -0.03
C LEU A 228 5.87 8.97 0.82
N LEU A 229 4.92 9.88 1.04
CA LEU A 229 3.74 9.65 1.87
C LEU A 229 2.63 8.99 1.04
N THR A 230 2.16 7.82 1.47
CA THR A 230 1.12 7.01 0.80
C THR A 230 -0.11 6.82 1.69
N PRO A 231 -1.32 6.76 1.12
CA PRO A 231 -2.53 6.35 1.85
C PRO A 231 -2.55 4.85 2.22
N GLY A 232 -1.58 4.06 1.74
CA GLY A 232 -1.46 2.63 2.04
C GLY A 232 -2.02 1.72 0.95
N ARG A 233 -2.06 0.41 1.24
CA ARG A 233 -2.28 -0.66 0.25
C ARG A 233 -3.63 -0.66 -0.45
N PHE A 234 -4.65 -0.04 0.16
CA PHE A 234 -6.00 -0.01 -0.40
C PHE A 234 -6.18 1.04 -1.49
N ASN A 235 -5.16 1.85 -1.77
CA ASN A 235 -5.22 2.82 -2.84
C ASN A 235 -4.97 2.17 -4.21
N GLU A 236 -5.74 2.58 -5.21
CA GLU A 236 -5.69 2.09 -6.59
C GLU A 236 -4.29 2.16 -7.23
N SER A 237 -3.46 3.12 -6.82
CA SER A 237 -2.12 3.37 -7.35
C SER A 237 -0.99 3.01 -6.38
N TYR A 238 -1.25 2.19 -5.35
CA TYR A 238 -0.24 1.82 -4.35
C TYR A 238 1.02 1.19 -4.94
N PHE A 239 0.88 0.37 -5.99
CA PHE A 239 2.03 -0.17 -6.74
C PHE A 239 2.96 0.95 -7.22
N GLU A 240 2.42 2.02 -7.81
CA GLU A 240 3.19 3.17 -8.29
C GLU A 240 3.96 3.83 -7.15
N HIS A 241 3.34 3.96 -5.98
CA HIS A 241 3.97 4.61 -4.82
C HIS A 241 5.19 3.81 -4.36
N LEU A 242 5.05 2.49 -4.23
CA LEU A 242 6.14 1.58 -3.90
C LEU A 242 7.25 1.60 -4.97
N TYR A 243 6.85 1.59 -6.23
CA TYR A 243 7.78 1.61 -7.35
C TYR A 243 8.59 2.90 -7.40
N LEU A 244 7.92 4.07 -7.32
CA LEU A 244 8.58 5.37 -7.30
C LEU A 244 9.44 5.56 -6.06
N ALA A 245 8.99 5.15 -4.88
CA ALA A 245 9.80 5.21 -3.66
C ALA A 245 11.13 4.46 -3.83
N ARG A 246 11.10 3.25 -4.42
CA ARG A 246 12.30 2.46 -4.71
C ARG A 246 13.19 3.10 -5.77
N GLN A 247 12.62 3.61 -6.87
CA GLN A 247 13.42 4.24 -7.92
C GLN A 247 14.05 5.55 -7.44
N LEU A 248 13.30 6.37 -6.70
CA LEU A 248 13.77 7.66 -6.17
C LEU A 248 14.64 7.51 -4.91
N GLY A 249 14.70 6.31 -4.31
CA GLY A 249 15.46 6.07 -3.08
C GLY A 249 14.85 6.75 -1.85
N TYR A 250 13.53 6.93 -1.81
CA TYR A 250 12.82 7.54 -0.68
C TYR A 250 12.16 6.47 0.18
N PRO A 251 12.18 6.59 1.53
CA PRO A 251 11.34 5.77 2.39
C PRO A 251 9.87 5.96 2.04
N LEU A 252 9.16 4.86 1.80
CA LEU A 252 7.70 4.84 1.66
C LEU A 252 7.08 4.84 3.07
N VAL A 253 6.26 5.84 3.37
CA VAL A 253 5.70 6.05 4.72
C VAL A 253 4.19 6.27 4.65
N GLU A 254 3.46 5.82 5.65
CA GLU A 254 2.05 6.17 5.87
C GLU A 254 1.94 7.30 6.91
N GLY A 255 0.77 7.94 7.05
CA GLY A 255 0.59 9.04 8.01
C GLY A 255 0.95 8.64 9.44
N SER A 256 0.61 7.41 9.83
CA SER A 256 0.94 6.83 11.13
C SER A 256 2.43 6.52 11.33
N ASP A 257 3.27 6.56 10.30
CA ASP A 257 4.72 6.44 10.42
C ASP A 257 5.36 7.80 10.78
N LEU A 258 4.64 8.89 10.58
CA LEU A 258 5.10 10.25 10.84
C LEU A 258 4.46 10.83 12.12
N THR A 259 5.13 11.80 12.72
CA THR A 259 4.61 12.56 13.87
C THR A 259 5.17 13.98 13.84
N VAL A 260 4.40 14.94 14.35
CA VAL A 260 4.85 16.34 14.47
C VAL A 260 5.16 16.65 15.93
N ARG A 261 6.33 17.23 16.18
CA ARG A 261 6.72 17.76 17.48
C ARG A 261 7.37 19.13 17.29
N ASP A 262 6.94 20.12 18.06
CA ASP A 262 7.38 21.52 17.94
C ASP A 262 7.30 22.06 16.50
N ALA A 263 6.23 21.75 15.76
CA ALA A 263 6.08 22.09 14.33
C ALA A 263 7.15 21.49 13.39
N THR A 264 7.89 20.46 13.81
CA THR A 264 8.81 19.69 12.97
C THR A 264 8.28 18.28 12.74
N VAL A 265 8.34 17.80 11.48
CA VAL A 265 7.92 16.44 11.13
C VAL A 265 9.05 15.45 11.37
N TYR A 266 8.72 14.33 12.00
CA TYR A 266 9.61 13.22 12.30
C TYR A 266 9.09 11.90 11.75
N LEU A 267 9.97 11.09 11.19
CA LEU A 267 9.75 9.68 10.92
C LEU A 267 10.02 8.89 12.20
N LYS A 268 9.03 8.08 12.62
CA LYS A 268 9.16 7.14 13.74
C LYS A 268 9.91 5.90 13.27
N THR A 269 11.19 5.83 13.58
CA THR A 269 11.99 4.62 13.32
C THR A 269 12.15 3.82 14.61
N LEU A 270 12.58 2.57 14.46
CA LEU A 270 12.91 1.72 15.61
C LEU A 270 14.01 2.34 16.51
N SER A 271 14.93 3.12 15.92
CA SER A 271 16.04 3.78 16.61
C SER A 271 15.70 5.17 17.16
N GLY A 272 14.48 5.67 16.94
CA GLY A 272 14.01 6.96 17.46
C GLY A 272 13.40 7.85 16.37
N LEU A 273 13.32 9.14 16.66
CA LEU A 273 12.75 10.11 15.73
C LEU A 273 13.82 10.66 14.78
N ARG A 274 13.57 10.56 13.47
CA ARG A 274 14.41 11.15 12.43
C ARG A 274 13.68 12.29 11.73
N ARG A 275 14.30 13.47 11.67
CA ARG A 275 13.69 14.66 11.06
C ARG A 275 13.43 14.41 9.58
N VAL A 276 12.22 14.71 9.14
CA VAL A 276 11.82 14.68 7.74
C VAL A 276 11.88 16.10 7.20
N HIS A 277 12.58 16.28 6.09
CA HIS A 277 12.84 17.60 5.50
C HIS A 277 11.91 17.87 4.32
N ALA A 278 11.55 16.85 3.56
CA ALA A 278 10.55 16.96 2.50
C ALA A 278 9.65 15.73 2.40
N ILE A 279 8.40 15.95 2.00
CA ILE A 279 7.38 14.93 1.81
C ILE A 279 6.86 15.03 0.38
N MET A 280 7.14 14.01 -0.43
CA MET A 280 6.44 13.79 -1.68
C MET A 280 5.12 13.07 -1.38
N ARG A 281 4.00 13.77 -1.44
CA ARG A 281 2.70 13.21 -1.03
C ARG A 281 1.99 12.51 -2.19
N ARG A 282 1.25 11.46 -1.84
CA ARG A 282 0.31 10.73 -2.72
C ARG A 282 -1.11 10.69 -2.16
N LEU A 283 -1.43 11.67 -1.30
CA LEU A 283 -2.73 11.88 -0.70
C LEU A 283 -3.31 13.17 -1.23
N ASP A 284 -4.65 13.22 -1.27
CA ASP A 284 -5.38 14.45 -1.52
C ASP A 284 -5.23 15.42 -0.32
N ASP A 285 -5.46 16.69 -0.57
CA ASP A 285 -5.16 17.79 0.35
C ASP A 285 -5.86 17.63 1.70
N ASP A 286 -7.17 17.37 1.69
CA ASP A 286 -8.02 17.29 2.88
C ASP A 286 -7.61 16.16 3.83
N PHE A 287 -7.08 15.05 3.29
CA PHE A 287 -6.61 13.93 4.09
C PHE A 287 -5.26 14.16 4.77
N CYS A 288 -4.51 15.21 4.43
CA CYS A 288 -3.12 15.38 4.85
C CYS A 288 -2.95 15.75 6.33
N ASP A 289 -3.89 16.47 6.94
CA ASP A 289 -3.81 16.88 8.36
C ASP A 289 -5.19 16.81 9.04
N PRO A 290 -5.43 15.85 9.95
CA PRO A 290 -6.70 15.74 10.63
C PRO A 290 -6.96 16.83 11.69
N LEU A 291 -5.97 17.61 12.11
CA LEU A 291 -6.19 18.68 13.10
C LEU A 291 -6.79 19.93 12.48
N GLU A 292 -6.38 20.29 11.27
CA GLU A 292 -6.78 21.54 10.61
C GLU A 292 -7.66 21.35 9.36
N LEU A 293 -7.67 20.15 8.76
CA LEU A 293 -8.40 19.87 7.51
C LEU A 293 -9.56 18.90 7.77
N ARG A 294 -9.34 17.59 7.62
CA ARG A 294 -10.38 16.57 7.72
C ARG A 294 -10.22 15.73 9.00
N THR A 295 -11.06 16.01 10.00
CA THR A 295 -10.95 15.43 11.36
C THR A 295 -11.14 13.91 11.45
N ASP A 296 -11.87 13.29 10.52
CA ASP A 296 -12.05 11.83 10.44
C ASP A 296 -10.96 11.13 9.61
N SER A 297 -9.97 11.86 9.09
CA SER A 297 -8.86 11.28 8.34
C SER A 297 -7.92 10.48 9.25
N ALA A 298 -7.73 9.19 8.93
CA ALA A 298 -6.69 8.34 9.51
C ALA A 298 -5.42 8.25 8.63
N LEU A 299 -5.38 8.96 7.49
CA LEU A 299 -4.32 8.84 6.49
C LEU A 299 -3.22 9.89 6.64
N GLY A 300 -3.58 11.05 7.18
CA GLY A 300 -2.70 12.21 7.31
C GLY A 300 -1.78 12.18 8.51
N VAL A 301 -1.06 13.28 8.72
CA VAL A 301 -0.17 13.47 9.86
C VAL A 301 -0.70 14.65 10.69
N PRO A 302 -1.17 14.41 11.93
CA PRO A 302 -1.65 15.48 12.81
C PRO A 302 -0.60 16.59 12.98
N GLY A 303 -0.96 17.83 12.64
CA GLY A 303 -0.08 19.01 12.78
C GLY A 303 0.86 19.25 11.61
N LEU A 304 0.71 18.51 10.50
CA LEU A 304 1.50 18.71 9.29
C LEU A 304 1.36 20.12 8.72
N LEU A 305 0.15 20.67 8.73
CA LEU A 305 -0.11 21.98 8.15
C LEU A 305 0.57 23.09 8.95
N GLU A 306 0.63 22.97 10.27
CA GLU A 306 1.42 23.86 11.13
C GLU A 306 2.91 23.79 10.75
N ALA A 307 3.47 22.60 10.56
CA ALA A 307 4.87 22.42 10.18
C ALA A 307 5.19 23.03 8.80
N VAL A 308 4.27 22.90 7.84
CA VAL A 308 4.36 23.54 6.51
C VAL A 308 4.29 25.06 6.63
N ARG A 309 3.34 25.58 7.40
CA ARG A 309 3.15 27.03 7.62
C ARG A 309 4.39 27.68 8.26
N GLN A 310 5.06 26.97 9.14
CA GLN A 310 6.33 27.40 9.77
C GLN A 310 7.56 27.20 8.88
N GLY A 311 7.40 26.65 7.67
CA GLY A 311 8.51 26.40 6.74
C GLY A 311 9.49 25.33 7.21
N ARG A 312 9.08 24.43 8.12
CA ARG A 312 9.97 23.39 8.69
C ARG A 312 10.03 22.11 7.87
N VAL A 313 9.12 21.94 6.91
CA VAL A 313 9.06 20.81 5.99
C VAL A 313 8.54 21.28 4.63
N LEU A 314 9.12 20.75 3.55
CA LEU A 314 8.60 20.93 2.20
C LEU A 314 7.55 19.84 1.91
N VAL A 315 6.34 20.21 1.46
CA VAL A 315 5.35 19.25 0.97
C VAL A 315 5.17 19.44 -0.53
N ALA A 316 5.38 18.37 -1.30
CA ALA A 316 5.37 18.36 -2.75
C ALA A 316 4.26 17.43 -3.29
N ASN A 317 3.24 17.93 -3.99
CA ASN A 317 2.94 19.35 -4.24
C ASN A 317 2.41 20.06 -3.00
N ALA A 318 2.45 21.40 -3.00
CA ALA A 318 1.93 22.23 -1.92
C ALA A 318 0.46 21.88 -1.59
N LEU A 319 0.09 22.01 -0.33
CA LEU A 319 -1.29 21.81 0.13
C LEU A 319 -2.20 22.89 -0.47
N GLY A 320 -3.38 22.46 -0.91
CA GLY A 320 -4.37 23.33 -1.55
C GLY A 320 -4.20 23.46 -3.06
N SER A 321 -3.25 22.73 -3.66
CA SER A 321 -3.08 22.69 -5.12
C SER A 321 -4.24 22.03 -5.86
N GLY A 322 -5.09 21.25 -5.16
CA GLY A 322 -6.25 20.59 -5.75
C GLY A 322 -7.37 21.53 -6.22
N VAL A 323 -7.34 22.82 -5.87
CA VAL A 323 -8.29 23.81 -6.41
C VAL A 323 -8.13 24.00 -7.93
N LEU A 324 -6.91 23.79 -8.44
CA LEU A 324 -6.61 23.95 -9.86
C LEU A 324 -7.15 22.82 -10.75
N GLU A 325 -7.57 21.70 -10.16
CA GLU A 325 -8.16 20.58 -10.92
C GLU A 325 -9.64 20.85 -11.28
N SER A 326 -10.20 21.99 -10.87
CA SER A 326 -11.59 22.33 -11.20
C SER A 326 -11.77 22.43 -12.73
N PRO A 327 -12.73 21.70 -13.31
CA PRO A 327 -13.00 21.78 -14.74
C PRO A 327 -13.47 23.18 -15.16
N GLY A 328 -14.01 23.98 -14.22
CA GLY A 328 -14.47 25.34 -14.50
C GLY A 328 -13.34 26.32 -14.84
N LEU A 329 -12.10 26.05 -14.42
CA LEU A 329 -10.97 26.95 -14.62
C LEU A 329 -10.52 27.03 -16.09
N LEU A 330 -10.73 25.96 -16.87
CA LEU A 330 -10.20 25.83 -18.23
C LEU A 330 -10.59 27.01 -19.14
N GLY A 331 -11.81 27.53 -19.00
CA GLY A 331 -12.31 28.65 -19.81
C GLY A 331 -11.65 30.00 -19.50
N PHE A 332 -11.06 30.16 -18.31
CA PHE A 332 -10.46 31.42 -17.86
C PHE A 332 -8.95 31.51 -18.13
N LEU A 333 -8.27 30.36 -18.26
CA LEU A 333 -6.81 30.29 -18.42
C LEU A 333 -6.23 31.11 -19.58
N PRO A 334 -6.86 31.21 -20.78
CA PRO A 334 -6.32 32.02 -21.86
C PRO A 334 -6.16 33.50 -21.48
N LYS A 335 -7.18 34.09 -20.83
CA LYS A 335 -7.14 35.49 -20.37
C LYS A 335 -6.17 35.67 -19.21
N ILE A 336 -6.10 34.70 -18.31
CA ILE A 336 -5.17 34.72 -17.17
C ILE A 336 -3.71 34.68 -17.67
N SER A 337 -3.40 33.85 -18.68
CA SER A 337 -2.08 33.79 -19.30
C SER A 337 -1.66 35.14 -19.88
N GLN A 338 -2.57 35.79 -20.60
CA GLN A 338 -2.33 37.13 -21.15
C GLN A 338 -2.11 38.17 -20.06
N PHE A 339 -2.88 38.10 -18.96
CA PHE A 339 -2.75 39.04 -17.85
C PHE A 339 -1.46 38.88 -17.05
N LEU A 340 -1.05 37.64 -16.77
CA LEU A 340 0.13 37.34 -15.94
C LEU A 340 1.45 37.42 -16.72
N PHE A 341 1.46 36.94 -17.97
CA PHE A 341 2.69 36.80 -18.77
C PHE A 341 2.68 37.56 -20.08
N GLY A 342 1.53 38.08 -20.54
CA GLY A 342 1.42 38.69 -21.86
C GLY A 342 1.51 37.70 -23.02
N GLU A 343 1.34 36.41 -22.74
CA GLU A 343 1.49 35.30 -23.68
C GLU A 343 0.16 34.59 -23.95
N GLU A 344 -0.05 34.20 -25.21
CA GLU A 344 -1.10 33.25 -25.57
C GLU A 344 -0.73 31.83 -25.14
N LEU A 345 -1.75 31.00 -24.84
CA LEU A 345 -1.54 29.59 -24.53
C LEU A 345 -1.10 28.83 -25.77
N ILE A 346 0.06 28.16 -25.68
CA ILE A 346 0.58 27.29 -26.75
C ILE A 346 -0.36 26.10 -26.97
N LEU A 347 -0.85 25.49 -25.89
CA LEU A 347 -1.80 24.38 -25.95
C LEU A 347 -3.21 24.84 -25.55
N PRO A 348 -4.20 24.71 -26.45
CA PRO A 348 -5.57 25.05 -26.12
C PRO A 348 -6.17 24.02 -25.16
N SER A 349 -7.11 24.48 -24.32
CA SER A 349 -7.99 23.60 -23.56
C SER A 349 -9.24 23.30 -24.37
N ILE A 350 -9.84 22.13 -24.15
CA ILE A 350 -11.16 21.82 -24.71
C ILE A 350 -12.17 22.91 -24.34
N ALA A 351 -13.05 23.25 -25.27
CA ALA A 351 -14.02 24.31 -25.08
C ALA A 351 -14.88 24.01 -23.85
N THR A 352 -14.71 24.85 -22.83
CA THR A 352 -15.26 24.62 -21.48
C THR A 352 -15.85 25.91 -20.96
N TRP A 353 -17.04 25.80 -20.40
CA TRP A 353 -17.86 26.92 -19.94
C TRP A 353 -18.36 26.64 -18.53
N TRP A 354 -18.02 27.51 -17.59
CA TRP A 354 -18.58 27.46 -16.25
C TRP A 354 -19.96 28.11 -16.24
N CYS A 355 -21.00 27.36 -15.87
CA CYS A 355 -22.39 27.80 -15.98
C CYS A 355 -22.80 28.82 -14.92
N GLY A 356 -21.88 29.26 -14.04
CA GLY A 356 -22.16 30.27 -13.02
C GLY A 356 -22.55 31.65 -13.58
N GLU A 357 -22.11 31.97 -14.79
CA GLU A 357 -22.46 33.21 -15.47
C GLU A 357 -23.78 33.07 -16.26
N PRO A 358 -24.78 33.97 -16.07
CA PRO A 358 -26.09 33.83 -16.72
C PRO A 358 -26.06 33.71 -18.26
N PRO A 359 -25.23 34.48 -19.00
CA PRO A 359 -25.13 34.33 -20.45
C PRO A 359 -24.57 32.96 -20.86
N VAL A 360 -23.65 32.42 -20.07
CA VAL A 360 -23.00 31.14 -20.31
C VAL A 360 -23.97 29.99 -20.05
N LEU A 361 -24.75 30.06 -18.97
CA LEU A 361 -25.82 29.11 -18.70
C LEU A 361 -26.83 29.04 -19.86
N ALA A 362 -27.27 30.19 -20.37
CA ALA A 362 -28.24 30.25 -21.46
C ALA A 362 -27.72 29.51 -22.71
N GLN A 363 -26.46 29.74 -23.08
CA GLN A 363 -25.82 29.04 -24.20
C GLN A 363 -25.64 27.54 -23.95
N ALA A 364 -25.27 27.15 -22.72
CA ALA A 364 -25.13 25.74 -22.35
C ALA A 364 -26.47 24.99 -22.40
N LEU A 365 -27.58 25.65 -22.01
CA LEU A 365 -28.92 25.07 -22.10
C LEU A 365 -29.41 24.92 -23.55
N GLU A 366 -29.13 25.90 -24.41
CA GLU A 366 -29.47 25.84 -25.84
C GLU A 366 -28.74 24.68 -26.54
N LYS A 367 -27.45 24.50 -26.22
CA LYS A 367 -26.59 23.46 -26.80
C LYS A 367 -26.54 22.16 -26.00
N LEU A 368 -27.38 22.02 -24.97
CA LEU A 368 -27.35 20.90 -24.03
C LEU A 368 -27.25 19.52 -24.71
N PRO A 369 -27.96 19.22 -25.83
CA PRO A 369 -27.86 17.91 -26.49
C PRO A 369 -26.46 17.55 -27.00
N HIS A 370 -25.57 18.53 -27.20
CA HIS A 370 -24.23 18.32 -27.79
C HIS A 370 -23.09 18.45 -26.79
N LEU A 371 -23.40 18.76 -25.52
CA LEU A 371 -22.40 19.05 -24.50
C LEU A 371 -22.31 17.93 -23.47
N LEU A 372 -21.11 17.80 -22.91
CA LEU A 372 -20.82 17.02 -21.72
C LEU A 372 -20.97 17.91 -20.49
N ILE A 373 -21.88 17.53 -19.58
CA ILE A 373 -22.11 18.26 -18.34
C ILE A 373 -21.36 17.58 -17.19
N LYS A 374 -20.53 18.36 -16.49
CA LYS A 374 -19.69 17.93 -15.38
C LYS A 374 -19.99 18.75 -14.11
N PRO A 375 -19.77 18.17 -12.91
CA PRO A 375 -19.75 18.95 -11.68
C PRO A 375 -18.58 19.94 -11.69
N ALA A 376 -18.81 21.16 -11.22
CA ALA A 376 -17.76 22.17 -11.01
C ALA A 376 -16.91 21.90 -9.76
N PHE A 377 -17.48 21.18 -8.78
CA PHE A 377 -16.88 20.91 -7.47
C PHE A 377 -16.90 19.41 -7.15
N PRO A 378 -15.84 18.86 -6.51
CA PRO A 378 -15.78 17.45 -6.12
C PRO A 378 -16.89 16.99 -5.16
N SER A 379 -17.42 17.90 -4.33
CA SER A 379 -18.50 17.61 -3.38
C SER A 379 -19.84 17.26 -4.03
N GLN A 380 -19.96 17.44 -5.34
CA GLN A 380 -21.19 17.14 -6.07
C GLN A 380 -21.12 15.74 -6.68
N SER A 381 -21.91 14.83 -6.12
CA SER A 381 -22.01 13.46 -6.57
C SER A 381 -22.99 13.31 -7.74
N PHE A 382 -22.52 13.57 -8.96
CA PHE A 382 -23.16 13.01 -10.16
C PHE A 382 -22.13 12.64 -11.23
N SER A 383 -22.37 11.53 -11.91
CA SER A 383 -21.54 11.10 -13.03
C SER A 383 -21.66 12.10 -14.18
N PRO A 384 -20.56 12.45 -14.88
CA PRO A 384 -20.63 13.26 -16.09
C PRO A 384 -21.68 12.74 -17.06
N VAL A 385 -22.48 13.66 -17.62
CA VAL A 385 -23.64 13.31 -18.45
C VAL A 385 -23.49 13.91 -19.84
N LEU A 386 -23.58 13.07 -20.88
CA LEU A 386 -23.66 13.52 -22.26
C LEU A 386 -25.12 13.85 -22.58
N GLY A 387 -25.38 15.07 -23.05
CA GLY A 387 -26.75 15.51 -23.31
C GLY A 387 -27.47 14.70 -24.38
N ARG A 388 -26.75 14.12 -25.34
CA ARG A 388 -27.32 13.26 -26.40
C ARG A 388 -27.80 11.89 -25.90
N ASP A 389 -27.25 11.41 -24.78
CA ASP A 389 -27.62 10.12 -24.18
C ASP A 389 -28.91 10.24 -23.35
N LEU A 390 -29.38 11.47 -23.13
CA LEU A 390 -30.57 11.76 -22.35
C LEU A 390 -31.80 11.91 -23.25
N ASN A 391 -32.91 11.30 -22.83
CA ASN A 391 -34.21 11.58 -23.42
C ASN A 391 -34.68 13.01 -23.10
N GLU A 392 -35.77 13.47 -23.73
CA GLU A 392 -36.27 14.84 -23.57
C GLU A 392 -36.64 15.18 -22.12
N GLN A 393 -37.30 14.25 -21.40
CA GLN A 393 -37.68 14.44 -20.00
C GLN A 393 -36.45 14.55 -19.09
N GLN A 394 -35.44 13.71 -19.31
CA GLN A 394 -34.18 13.73 -18.57
C GLN A 394 -33.40 15.02 -18.85
N ARG A 395 -33.38 15.50 -20.09
CA ARG A 395 -32.77 16.79 -20.45
C ARG A 395 -33.47 17.96 -19.77
N ALA A 396 -34.79 17.98 -19.73
CA ALA A 396 -35.56 19.02 -19.04
C ALA A 396 -35.28 19.02 -17.52
N LEU A 397 -35.18 17.84 -16.90
CA LEU A 397 -34.80 17.70 -15.48
C LEU A 397 -33.38 18.20 -15.22
N LEU A 398 -32.42 17.87 -16.10
CA LEU A 398 -31.05 18.37 -15.99
C LEU A 398 -31.00 19.89 -16.14
N ALA A 399 -31.71 20.45 -17.13
CA ALA A 399 -31.82 21.89 -17.34
C ALA A 399 -32.39 22.61 -16.11
N ALA A 400 -33.46 22.08 -15.51
CA ALA A 400 -34.05 22.66 -14.30
C ALA A 400 -33.07 22.62 -13.11
N ARG A 401 -32.29 21.54 -12.95
CA ARG A 401 -31.24 21.46 -11.92
C ARG A 401 -30.12 22.47 -12.16
N MET A 402 -29.67 22.62 -13.41
CA MET A 402 -28.67 23.60 -13.79
C MET A 402 -29.14 25.03 -13.52
N GLN A 403 -30.40 25.35 -13.83
CA GLN A 403 -30.98 26.66 -13.52
C GLN A 403 -31.10 26.94 -12.02
N ALA A 404 -31.37 25.90 -11.21
CA ALA A 404 -31.49 26.05 -9.76
C ALA A 404 -30.14 26.33 -9.07
N ARG A 405 -29.04 25.78 -9.60
CA ARG A 405 -27.67 25.98 -9.07
C ARG A 405 -26.65 26.13 -10.21
N PRO A 406 -26.63 27.24 -10.95
CA PRO A 406 -25.80 27.39 -12.14
C PRO A 406 -24.29 27.20 -11.89
N TYR A 407 -23.78 27.77 -10.80
CA TYR A 407 -22.38 27.71 -10.37
C TYR A 407 -21.85 26.28 -10.15
N ALA A 408 -22.76 25.30 -9.97
CA ALA A 408 -22.46 23.90 -9.73
C ALA A 408 -22.02 23.13 -10.99
N TYR A 409 -22.26 23.68 -12.18
CA TYR A 409 -22.15 22.95 -13.43
C TYR A 409 -21.10 23.55 -14.35
N VAL A 410 -20.41 22.67 -15.06
CA VAL A 410 -19.53 22.99 -16.18
C VAL A 410 -20.05 22.28 -17.41
N ALA A 411 -20.20 23.03 -18.50
CA ALA A 411 -20.53 22.49 -19.81
C ALA A 411 -19.25 22.44 -20.66
N GLN A 412 -19.01 21.32 -21.31
CA GLN A 412 -17.78 21.07 -22.07
C GLN A 412 -18.12 20.44 -23.42
N GLU A 413 -17.40 20.82 -24.48
CA GLU A 413 -17.45 20.05 -25.73
C GLU A 413 -16.85 18.65 -25.52
N LEU A 414 -17.27 17.70 -26.36
CA LEU A 414 -16.74 16.35 -26.30
C LEU A 414 -15.41 16.26 -27.07
N ALA A 415 -14.37 15.73 -26.42
CA ALA A 415 -13.12 15.43 -27.09
C ALA A 415 -13.32 14.21 -27.99
N GLN A 416 -13.21 14.38 -29.31
CA GLN A 416 -13.04 13.23 -30.19
C GLN A 416 -11.59 12.75 -30.06
N LEU A 417 -11.42 11.51 -29.56
CA LEU A 417 -10.12 10.91 -29.27
C LEU A 417 -9.50 10.33 -30.53
N SER A 418 -8.18 10.47 -30.69
CA SER A 418 -7.46 9.78 -31.76
C SER A 418 -7.42 8.28 -31.53
N GLN A 419 -7.26 7.52 -32.61
CA GLN A 419 -7.18 6.07 -32.59
C GLN A 419 -5.75 5.60 -32.85
N ALA A 420 -5.24 4.70 -32.00
CA ALA A 420 -3.92 4.10 -32.12
C ALA A 420 -4.01 2.57 -32.32
N PRO A 421 -3.03 1.95 -32.99
CA PRO A 421 -3.01 0.51 -33.19
C PRO A 421 -2.71 -0.22 -31.87
N VAL A 422 -3.55 -1.17 -31.51
CA VAL A 422 -3.39 -2.11 -30.38
C VAL A 422 -3.14 -3.50 -30.93
N TRP A 423 -2.24 -4.24 -30.30
CA TRP A 423 -1.92 -5.60 -30.72
C TRP A 423 -2.86 -6.61 -30.06
N GLN A 424 -3.69 -7.28 -30.85
CA GLN A 424 -4.57 -8.35 -30.38
C GLN A 424 -3.86 -9.68 -30.43
N ALA A 425 -3.57 -10.26 -29.27
CA ALA A 425 -2.79 -11.47 -29.13
C ALA A 425 -3.47 -12.71 -29.71
N GLU A 426 -4.79 -12.82 -29.53
CA GLU A 426 -5.59 -13.99 -29.93
C GLU A 426 -5.58 -14.19 -31.45
N ASP A 427 -5.73 -13.09 -32.19
CA ASP A 427 -5.83 -13.10 -33.66
C ASP A 427 -4.52 -12.72 -34.37
N GLY A 428 -3.51 -12.27 -33.63
CA GLY A 428 -2.25 -11.75 -34.18
C GLY A 428 -2.42 -10.53 -35.09
N GLN A 429 -3.43 -9.68 -34.79
CA GLN A 429 -3.87 -8.57 -35.65
C GLN A 429 -3.78 -7.22 -34.94
N LEU A 430 -3.70 -6.16 -35.74
CA LEU A 430 -3.79 -4.78 -35.27
C LEU A 430 -5.23 -4.31 -35.28
N GLN A 431 -5.67 -3.64 -34.22
CA GLN A 431 -6.97 -2.98 -34.20
C GLN A 431 -6.84 -1.53 -33.70
N PRO A 432 -7.57 -0.57 -34.29
CA PRO A 432 -7.63 0.78 -33.75
C PRO A 432 -8.42 0.80 -32.44
N ARG A 433 -7.93 1.57 -31.47
CA ARG A 433 -8.64 1.91 -30.24
C ARG A 433 -8.42 3.37 -29.91
N ALA A 434 -9.44 4.01 -29.35
CA ALA A 434 -9.36 5.38 -28.85
C ALA A 434 -8.29 5.48 -27.74
N ILE A 435 -7.47 6.53 -27.81
CA ILE A 435 -6.41 6.79 -26.83
C ILE A 435 -6.50 8.19 -26.23
N GLY A 436 -6.04 8.29 -24.98
CA GLY A 436 -5.73 9.56 -24.32
C GLY A 436 -4.36 9.49 -23.69
N MET A 437 -3.63 10.61 -23.63
CA MET A 437 -2.26 10.64 -23.14
C MET A 437 -2.14 11.53 -21.91
N ARG A 438 -1.60 10.99 -20.82
CA ARG A 438 -1.18 11.79 -19.66
C ARG A 438 0.32 12.05 -19.71
N VAL A 439 0.70 13.33 -19.71
CA VAL A 439 2.11 13.77 -19.69
C VAL A 439 2.39 14.48 -18.37
N TYR A 440 3.64 14.44 -17.93
CA TYR A 440 4.07 14.96 -16.63
C TYR A 440 5.15 16.04 -16.81
N ALA A 441 5.16 17.04 -15.93
CA ALA A 441 6.21 18.04 -15.83
C ALA A 441 6.64 18.21 -14.38
N VAL A 442 7.93 18.49 -14.16
CA VAL A 442 8.48 18.78 -12.83
C VAL A 442 9.20 20.11 -12.82
N SER A 443 9.14 20.82 -11.70
CA SER A 443 9.85 22.10 -11.54
C SER A 443 11.37 21.88 -11.58
N GLY A 444 12.06 22.58 -12.49
CA GLY A 444 13.53 22.61 -12.57
C GLY A 444 14.13 23.84 -11.88
N GLU A 445 15.39 24.16 -12.20
CA GLU A 445 16.06 25.40 -11.73
C GLU A 445 15.54 26.63 -12.47
N ASP A 446 15.50 26.57 -13.81
CA ASP A 446 15.08 27.70 -14.64
C ASP A 446 13.60 27.61 -15.08
N ASP A 447 13.12 26.40 -15.39
CA ASP A 447 11.77 26.17 -15.91
C ASP A 447 11.31 24.72 -15.66
N TYR A 448 10.04 24.42 -15.98
CA TYR A 448 9.50 23.07 -15.90
C TYR A 448 10.13 22.12 -16.93
N ARG A 449 10.59 20.97 -16.45
CA ARG A 449 11.06 19.87 -17.29
C ARG A 449 9.92 18.88 -17.55
N VAL A 450 9.53 18.74 -18.80
CA VAL A 450 8.51 17.76 -19.22
C VAL A 450 9.14 16.38 -19.40
N LEU A 451 8.46 15.34 -18.90
CA LEU A 451 8.81 13.94 -19.13
C LEU A 451 8.73 13.64 -20.63
N PRO A 452 9.82 13.24 -21.33
CA PRO A 452 9.80 12.95 -22.76
C PRO A 452 9.11 11.59 -23.04
N GLY A 453 7.80 11.56 -22.83
CA GLY A 453 6.91 10.40 -22.83
C GLY A 453 5.66 10.68 -21.99
N GLY A 454 4.95 9.63 -21.64
CA GLY A 454 3.72 9.73 -20.88
C GLY A 454 3.04 8.39 -20.72
N LEU A 455 1.97 8.37 -19.95
CA LEU A 455 1.09 7.22 -19.85
C LEU A 455 -0.02 7.37 -20.91
N THR A 456 0.07 6.59 -21.99
CA THR A 456 -1.01 6.50 -22.95
C THR A 456 -2.01 5.46 -22.47
N ARG A 457 -3.27 5.85 -22.33
CA ARG A 457 -4.38 4.99 -21.91
C ARG A 457 -5.20 4.62 -23.14
N VAL A 458 -5.66 3.39 -23.18
CA VAL A 458 -6.40 2.80 -24.29
C VAL A 458 -7.80 2.45 -23.80
N ALA A 459 -8.82 2.85 -24.54
CA ALA A 459 -10.19 2.43 -24.29
C ALA A 459 -10.37 0.91 -24.45
N ALA A 460 -11.24 0.31 -23.62
CA ALA A 460 -11.62 -1.10 -23.77
C ALA A 460 -12.39 -1.34 -25.10
N GLU A 461 -13.28 -0.42 -25.45
CA GLU A 461 -14.06 -0.45 -26.69
C GLU A 461 -13.51 0.51 -27.75
N ALA A 462 -13.73 0.20 -29.03
CA ALA A 462 -13.21 0.98 -30.16
C ALA A 462 -13.82 2.39 -30.26
N ASP A 463 -15.08 2.54 -29.84
CA ASP A 463 -15.87 3.77 -29.93
C ASP A 463 -15.98 4.51 -28.58
N ALA A 464 -15.16 4.15 -27.58
CA ALA A 464 -15.27 4.78 -26.28
C ALA A 464 -14.77 6.24 -26.31
N GLU A 465 -15.67 7.16 -25.97
CA GLU A 465 -15.39 8.60 -25.92
C GLU A 465 -14.78 9.04 -24.58
N VAL A 466 -14.73 8.13 -23.59
CA VAL A 466 -14.11 8.36 -22.29
C VAL A 466 -13.15 7.21 -21.98
N VAL A 467 -11.86 7.52 -21.90
CA VAL A 467 -10.83 6.57 -21.49
C VAL A 467 -10.67 6.64 -19.97
N SER A 468 -11.14 5.61 -19.27
CA SER A 468 -10.94 5.45 -17.82
C SER A 468 -10.31 4.09 -17.52
N MET A 469 -9.26 4.09 -16.70
CA MET A 469 -8.63 2.85 -16.21
C MET A 469 -9.60 2.02 -15.35
N GLN A 470 -10.49 2.69 -14.61
CA GLN A 470 -11.51 2.04 -13.78
C GLN A 470 -12.55 1.26 -14.60
N ARG A 471 -12.65 1.52 -15.92
CA ARG A 471 -13.54 0.79 -16.85
C ARG A 471 -12.80 -0.29 -17.65
N GLY A 472 -11.63 -0.73 -17.19
CA GLY A 472 -10.90 -1.86 -17.79
C GLY A 472 -10.11 -1.52 -19.06
N GLY A 473 -9.63 -0.28 -19.19
CA GLY A 473 -8.73 0.11 -20.28
C GLY A 473 -7.30 -0.37 -20.09
N ALA A 474 -6.61 -0.68 -21.20
CA ALA A 474 -5.19 -1.04 -21.22
C ALA A 474 -4.28 0.20 -21.26
N SER A 475 -2.98 0.02 -21.06
CA SER A 475 -1.98 1.09 -21.19
C SER A 475 -0.98 0.84 -22.32
N LYS A 476 -0.35 1.90 -22.79
CA LYS A 476 0.75 1.90 -23.75
C LYS A 476 1.91 2.73 -23.23
N ASP A 477 3.14 2.29 -23.51
CA ASP A 477 4.31 3.17 -23.43
C ASP A 477 4.21 4.25 -24.52
N THR A 478 4.72 5.44 -24.25
CA THR A 478 4.75 6.55 -25.21
C THR A 478 6.20 6.84 -25.59
N TRP A 479 6.56 6.58 -26.84
CA TRP A 479 7.91 6.80 -27.36
C TRP A 479 8.03 8.15 -28.04
N VAL A 480 8.78 9.04 -27.41
CA VAL A 480 9.18 10.31 -28.01
C VAL A 480 10.51 10.12 -28.74
N LEU A 481 10.49 10.37 -30.04
CA LEU A 481 11.67 10.22 -30.89
C LEU A 481 12.70 11.34 -30.66
N GLY A 482 13.98 11.02 -30.86
CA GLY A 482 15.10 11.96 -30.79
C GLY A 482 15.71 12.24 -32.17
N GLU A 483 16.11 13.48 -32.44
CA GLU A 483 16.84 13.83 -33.67
C GLU A 483 18.28 13.25 -33.64
N GLN A 484 18.90 13.31 -32.47
CA GLN A 484 20.20 12.71 -32.18
C GLN A 484 20.01 11.48 -31.27
N PRO A 485 20.96 10.51 -31.30
CA PRO A 485 21.01 9.50 -30.26
C PRO A 485 20.94 10.18 -28.90
N PRO A 486 20.14 9.68 -27.94
CA PRO A 486 19.96 10.37 -26.67
C PRO A 486 21.31 10.66 -26.02
N SER A 487 21.67 11.95 -25.94
CA SER A 487 22.81 12.43 -25.18
C SER A 487 22.38 12.54 -23.72
N GLY A 488 22.54 11.44 -23.01
CA GLY A 488 22.15 11.35 -21.62
C GLY A 488 22.33 9.92 -21.13
N GLU A 489 22.77 9.78 -19.89
CA GLU A 489 22.87 8.47 -19.27
C GLU A 489 21.49 7.79 -19.32
N GLN A 490 21.44 6.54 -19.77
CA GLN A 490 20.38 5.62 -19.32
C GLN A 490 20.25 5.78 -17.81
N TRP A 491 19.06 5.55 -17.23
CA TRP A 491 18.90 5.50 -15.77
C TRP A 491 19.79 4.39 -15.20
N LYS A 492 21.07 4.71 -15.01
CA LYS A 492 22.01 3.98 -14.20
C LYS A 492 21.77 4.57 -12.82
N ALA A 493 20.78 4.02 -12.12
CA ALA A 493 20.58 4.28 -10.69
C ALA A 493 21.84 4.01 -9.85
N GLN A 494 22.88 3.44 -10.46
CA GLN A 494 24.12 3.08 -9.79
C GLN A 494 25.07 4.28 -9.74
N ARG A 495 24.85 5.17 -8.77
CA ARG A 495 26.02 5.65 -8.03
C ARG A 495 26.78 4.40 -7.60
N THR A 496 28.08 4.31 -7.89
CA THR A 496 28.88 3.20 -7.38
C THR A 496 28.86 3.29 -5.86
N VAL A 497 28.19 2.32 -5.23
CA VAL A 497 28.07 2.24 -3.76
C VAL A 497 29.48 1.99 -3.23
N GLY A 498 30.03 2.98 -2.53
CA GLY A 498 31.31 2.84 -1.86
C GLY A 498 31.16 2.03 -0.56
N VAL A 499 32.29 1.66 0.06
CA VAL A 499 32.27 0.95 1.36
C VAL A 499 31.52 1.77 2.42
N HIS A 500 31.59 3.10 2.36
CA HIS A 500 30.88 4.01 3.25
C HIS A 500 29.37 4.10 2.99
N ASP A 501 28.92 3.71 1.80
CA ASP A 501 27.50 3.71 1.43
C ASP A 501 26.82 2.37 1.81
N LEU A 502 27.57 1.38 2.33
CA LEU A 502 27.04 0.08 2.70
C LEU A 502 26.13 0.17 3.94
N VAL A 503 24.84 0.02 3.72
CA VAL A 503 23.83 -0.05 4.77
C VAL A 503 23.69 -1.50 5.25
N ARG A 504 24.19 -1.80 6.45
CA ARG A 504 24.03 -3.15 7.08
C ARG A 504 22.83 -3.26 8.02
N ARG A 505 22.30 -2.13 8.45
CA ARG A 505 21.08 -2.01 9.26
C ARG A 505 20.23 -0.94 8.60
N ASP A 506 18.96 -1.22 8.34
CA ASP A 506 18.03 -0.27 7.75
C ASP A 506 17.77 0.88 8.75
N PRO A 507 18.32 2.09 8.52
CA PRO A 507 18.18 3.19 9.47
C PRO A 507 16.81 3.87 9.35
N TYR A 508 16.00 3.48 8.37
CA TYR A 508 14.68 4.05 8.09
C TYR A 508 13.54 3.06 8.36
N LEU A 509 13.83 1.93 9.03
CA LEU A 509 12.82 0.92 9.34
C LEU A 509 11.70 1.54 10.21
N PRO A 510 10.48 1.70 9.69
CA PRO A 510 9.40 2.37 10.42
C PRO A 510 8.93 1.54 11.60
N SER A 511 8.62 2.20 12.72
CA SER A 511 8.11 1.55 13.93
C SER A 511 6.88 0.67 13.65
N ARG A 512 5.96 1.12 12.79
CA ARG A 512 4.76 0.36 12.40
C ARG A 512 5.08 -0.96 11.69
N VAL A 513 6.11 -0.99 10.84
CA VAL A 513 6.53 -2.23 10.16
C VAL A 513 7.04 -3.23 11.18
N VAL A 514 7.82 -2.77 12.16
CA VAL A 514 8.32 -3.61 13.25
C VAL A 514 7.19 -4.09 14.16
N GLU A 515 6.25 -3.21 14.50
CA GLU A 515 5.06 -3.53 15.26
C GLU A 515 4.20 -4.62 14.58
N ASN A 516 3.95 -4.48 13.28
CA ASN A 516 3.19 -5.48 12.54
C ASN A 516 3.94 -6.81 12.42
N LEU A 517 5.28 -6.80 12.32
CA LEU A 517 6.07 -8.04 12.39
C LEU A 517 6.02 -8.69 13.78
N PHE A 518 6.08 -7.89 14.84
CA PHE A 518 5.91 -8.35 16.22
C PHE A 518 4.54 -9.01 16.44
N TRP A 519 3.47 -8.34 16.03
CA TRP A 519 2.11 -8.87 16.12
C TRP A 519 1.87 -10.04 15.17
N PHE A 520 2.44 -10.03 13.97
CA PHE A 520 2.43 -11.19 13.08
C PHE A 520 2.99 -12.43 13.78
N GLY A 521 4.12 -12.27 14.47
CA GLY A 521 4.70 -13.32 15.31
C GLY A 521 3.72 -13.81 16.39
N ARG A 522 3.18 -12.87 17.19
CA ARG A 522 2.22 -13.21 18.25
C ARG A 522 0.98 -13.93 17.72
N TYR A 523 0.34 -13.42 16.67
CA TYR A 523 -0.85 -14.02 16.09
C TYR A 523 -0.57 -15.39 15.46
N CYS A 524 0.60 -15.58 14.84
CA CYS A 524 1.00 -16.88 14.30
C CYS A 524 1.09 -17.93 15.41
N GLU A 525 1.70 -17.57 16.54
CA GLU A 525 1.85 -18.48 17.67
C GLU A 525 0.50 -18.72 18.38
N ARG A 526 -0.30 -17.66 18.58
CA ARG A 526 -1.65 -17.78 19.15
C ARG A 526 -2.55 -18.68 18.32
N CYS A 527 -2.48 -18.61 16.99
CA CYS A 527 -3.23 -19.51 16.13
C CYS A 527 -2.78 -20.96 16.29
N ASP A 528 -1.48 -21.22 16.44
CA ASP A 528 -0.94 -22.58 16.67
C ASP A 528 -1.39 -23.13 18.02
N ASP A 529 -1.27 -22.32 19.08
CA ASP A 529 -1.67 -22.66 20.44
C ASP A 529 -3.19 -22.94 20.52
N SER A 530 -4.03 -22.04 19.98
CA SER A 530 -5.48 -22.21 19.89
C SER A 530 -5.85 -23.44 19.07
N ALA A 531 -5.23 -23.66 17.91
CA ALA A 531 -5.53 -24.80 17.05
C ALA A 531 -5.19 -26.13 17.73
N ARG A 532 -4.06 -26.22 18.43
CA ARG A 532 -3.66 -27.42 19.19
C ARG A 532 -4.63 -27.74 20.31
N LEU A 533 -4.98 -26.74 21.12
CA LEU A 533 -5.89 -26.94 22.24
C LEU A 533 -7.31 -27.28 21.79
N LEU A 534 -7.82 -26.63 20.73
CA LEU A 534 -9.10 -27.00 20.11
C LEU A 534 -9.06 -28.40 19.51
N ARG A 535 -7.95 -28.80 18.88
CA ARG A 535 -7.79 -30.15 18.34
C ARG A 535 -7.84 -31.21 19.44
N ILE A 536 -7.19 -30.95 20.58
CA ILE A 536 -7.18 -31.82 21.76
C ILE A 536 -8.60 -32.02 22.30
N MET A 537 -9.39 -30.96 22.42
CA MET A 537 -10.78 -31.03 22.87
C MET A 537 -11.66 -31.73 21.85
N LEU A 538 -11.55 -31.35 20.58
CA LEU A 538 -12.40 -31.85 19.52
C LEU A 538 -12.18 -33.35 19.25
N ALA A 539 -10.93 -33.80 19.23
CA ALA A 539 -10.61 -35.22 19.09
C ALA A 539 -11.28 -36.05 20.20
N ARG A 540 -11.17 -35.61 21.47
CA ARG A 540 -11.77 -36.30 22.61
C ARG A 540 -13.30 -36.24 22.62
N TYR A 541 -13.87 -35.13 22.15
CA TYR A 541 -15.31 -34.99 21.99
C TYR A 541 -15.86 -35.94 20.92
N VAL A 542 -15.15 -36.09 19.80
CA VAL A 542 -15.53 -36.99 18.70
C VAL A 542 -15.32 -38.47 19.06
N ASP A 543 -14.20 -38.81 19.69
CA ASP A 543 -13.87 -40.19 20.07
C ASP A 543 -14.73 -40.69 21.24
N GLY A 544 -15.08 -39.82 22.19
CA GLY A 544 -15.94 -40.15 23.34
C GLY A 544 -15.32 -41.06 24.41
N ASP A 545 -14.02 -41.36 24.29
CA ASP A 545 -13.34 -42.38 25.11
C ASP A 545 -12.90 -41.90 26.50
N ASP A 546 -12.78 -40.59 26.73
CA ASP A 546 -12.30 -40.03 28.00
C ASP A 546 -12.97 -38.68 28.40
N PRO A 547 -14.11 -38.73 29.11
CA PRO A 547 -14.83 -37.54 29.56
C PRO A 547 -14.06 -36.68 30.57
N GLN A 548 -13.18 -37.27 31.39
CA GLN A 548 -12.44 -36.54 32.42
C GLN A 548 -11.30 -35.74 31.80
N ALA A 549 -10.57 -36.34 30.85
CA ALA A 549 -9.57 -35.63 30.07
C ALA A 549 -10.20 -34.51 29.24
N LEU A 550 -11.36 -34.77 28.60
CA LEU A 550 -12.11 -33.74 27.87
C LEU A 550 -12.50 -32.58 28.80
N GLN A 551 -13.11 -32.86 29.95
CA GLN A 551 -13.50 -31.83 30.90
C GLN A 551 -12.31 -31.00 31.38
N SER A 552 -11.15 -31.63 31.61
CA SER A 552 -9.93 -30.92 32.00
C SER A 552 -9.40 -29.99 30.90
N ALA A 553 -9.46 -30.41 29.63
CA ALA A 553 -9.06 -29.59 28.49
C ALA A 553 -10.05 -28.43 28.25
N VAL A 554 -11.35 -28.67 28.44
CA VAL A 554 -12.39 -27.63 28.39
C VAL A 554 -12.19 -26.60 29.49
N SER A 555 -11.92 -27.05 30.72
CA SER A 555 -11.64 -26.15 31.86
C SER A 555 -10.41 -25.28 31.61
N LEU A 556 -9.36 -25.85 30.96
CA LEU A 556 -8.23 -25.06 30.51
C LEU A 556 -8.65 -24.02 29.45
N GLY A 557 -9.43 -24.43 28.44
CA GLY A 557 -9.95 -23.55 27.40
C GLY A 557 -10.76 -22.36 27.95
N GLU A 558 -11.56 -22.58 28.99
CA GLU A 558 -12.29 -21.55 29.73
C GLU A 558 -11.32 -20.59 30.44
N SER A 559 -10.35 -21.13 31.20
CA SER A 559 -9.39 -20.31 31.95
C SER A 559 -8.52 -19.40 31.07
N LEU A 560 -8.31 -19.81 29.81
CA LEU A 560 -7.54 -19.04 28.82
C LEU A 560 -8.42 -18.12 27.96
N MET A 561 -9.73 -18.04 28.22
CA MET A 561 -10.72 -17.32 27.41
C MET A 561 -10.74 -17.77 25.93
N LEU A 562 -10.35 -19.02 25.66
CA LEU A 562 -10.44 -19.62 24.32
C LEU A 562 -11.87 -20.06 24.01
N LEU A 563 -12.52 -20.67 25.00
CA LEU A 563 -13.92 -21.09 24.93
C LEU A 563 -14.85 -20.03 25.56
N PRO A 564 -16.01 -19.75 24.95
CA PRO A 564 -17.08 -19.00 25.61
C PRO A 564 -17.57 -19.72 26.88
N GLU A 565 -18.10 -18.98 27.86
CA GLU A 565 -18.61 -19.54 29.12
C GLU A 565 -20.03 -20.13 28.99
N GLU A 566 -20.86 -19.59 28.12
CA GLU A 566 -22.26 -19.98 27.94
C GLU A 566 -22.46 -20.93 26.74
N GLY A 567 -23.47 -21.81 26.83
CA GLY A 567 -23.88 -22.74 25.76
C GLY A 567 -23.53 -24.20 26.02
N GLU A 568 -24.02 -25.10 25.17
CA GLU A 568 -23.58 -26.51 25.20
C GLU A 568 -22.18 -26.63 24.60
N LEU A 569 -21.40 -27.64 25.02
CA LEU A 569 -20.02 -27.83 24.56
C LEU A 569 -19.87 -27.81 23.01
N PRO A 570 -20.77 -28.41 22.22
CA PRO A 570 -20.69 -28.35 20.75
C PRO A 570 -20.78 -26.93 20.20
N GLU A 571 -21.72 -26.13 20.73
CA GLU A 571 -21.93 -24.74 20.34
C GLU A 571 -20.72 -23.88 20.72
N ARG A 572 -20.15 -24.13 21.91
CA ARG A 572 -18.97 -23.45 22.42
C ARG A 572 -17.72 -23.76 21.58
N LEU A 573 -17.53 -25.02 21.18
CA LEU A 573 -16.43 -25.44 20.28
C LEU A 573 -16.57 -24.79 18.90
N LEU A 574 -17.77 -24.75 18.33
CA LEU A 574 -18.04 -24.07 17.06
C LEU A 574 -17.76 -22.57 17.16
N ALA A 575 -18.22 -21.91 18.22
CA ALA A 575 -17.98 -20.50 18.45
C ALA A 575 -16.48 -20.18 18.61
N ALA A 576 -15.72 -21.02 19.31
CA ALA A 576 -14.28 -20.86 19.46
C ALA A 576 -13.50 -21.10 18.16
N LEU A 577 -14.00 -21.94 17.24
CA LEU A 577 -13.37 -22.17 15.94
C LEU A 577 -13.74 -21.09 14.92
N LEU A 578 -15.04 -20.85 14.72
CA LEU A 578 -15.60 -20.13 13.57
C LEU A 578 -16.40 -18.88 13.93
N GLY A 579 -16.66 -18.63 15.22
CA GLY A 579 -17.52 -17.53 15.67
C GLY A 579 -16.94 -16.16 15.32
N ASP A 580 -17.72 -15.35 14.61
CA ASP A 580 -17.37 -13.96 14.27
C ASP A 580 -17.52 -13.01 15.46
N ASP A 581 -18.52 -13.26 16.32
CA ASP A 581 -18.79 -12.45 17.50
C ASP A 581 -17.82 -12.74 18.65
N TRP A 582 -17.09 -13.85 18.58
CA TRP A 582 -16.11 -14.23 19.60
C TRP A 582 -14.71 -13.72 19.21
N SER A 583 -14.27 -12.64 19.87
CA SER A 583 -13.00 -11.95 19.58
C SER A 583 -11.73 -12.81 19.78
N PHE A 584 -11.84 -13.94 20.47
CA PHE A 584 -10.75 -14.90 20.71
C PHE A 584 -10.85 -16.15 19.84
N SER A 585 -11.83 -16.22 18.93
CA SER A 585 -11.97 -17.36 18.03
C SER A 585 -10.73 -17.55 17.15
N LEU A 586 -10.49 -18.79 16.74
CA LEU A 586 -9.40 -19.14 15.83
C LEU A 586 -9.52 -18.35 14.52
N ARG A 587 -10.74 -18.23 13.99
CA ARG A 587 -11.05 -17.39 12.82
C ARG A 587 -10.64 -15.94 13.01
N SER A 588 -11.06 -15.30 14.12
CA SER A 588 -10.67 -13.92 14.45
C SER A 588 -9.16 -13.74 14.52
N ASN A 589 -8.44 -14.70 15.12
CA ASN A 589 -6.97 -14.65 15.21
C ASN A 589 -6.30 -14.86 13.84
N LEU A 590 -6.83 -15.72 12.97
CA LEU A 590 -6.35 -15.90 11.59
C LEU A 590 -6.55 -14.63 10.76
N GLN A 591 -7.70 -13.96 10.90
CA GLN A 591 -7.94 -12.66 10.25
C GLN A 591 -6.94 -11.59 10.73
N ARG A 592 -6.64 -11.55 12.04
CA ARG A 592 -5.62 -10.64 12.60
C ARG A 592 -4.20 -10.97 12.11
N LEU A 593 -3.85 -12.25 12.02
CA LEU A 593 -2.59 -12.72 11.44
C LEU A 593 -2.46 -12.24 10.00
N GLN A 594 -3.49 -12.45 9.19
CA GLN A 594 -3.53 -12.03 7.80
C GLN A 594 -3.44 -10.51 7.67
N TRP A 595 -4.16 -9.77 8.50
CA TRP A 595 -4.08 -8.31 8.53
C TRP A 595 -2.66 -7.83 8.80
N ALA A 596 -2.03 -8.31 9.87
CA ALA A 596 -0.66 -7.96 10.23
C ALA A 596 0.33 -8.32 9.10
N ALA A 597 0.20 -9.51 8.51
CA ALA A 597 1.02 -9.95 7.39
C ALA A 597 0.90 -9.02 6.17
N SER A 598 -0.32 -8.56 5.90
CA SER A 598 -0.60 -7.70 4.75
C SER A 598 0.04 -6.31 4.85
N GLN A 599 0.20 -5.79 6.09
CA GLN A 599 0.90 -4.53 6.35
C GLN A 599 2.41 -4.63 6.09
N VAL A 600 2.98 -5.85 6.14
CA VAL A 600 4.42 -6.10 6.02
C VAL A 600 4.76 -7.01 4.85
N ARG A 601 3.88 -7.09 3.84
CA ARG A 601 4.05 -7.94 2.65
C ARG A 601 5.43 -7.82 2.00
N GLY A 602 5.97 -6.60 1.95
CA GLY A 602 7.29 -6.31 1.37
C GLY A 602 8.48 -6.84 2.17
N LYS A 603 8.27 -7.33 3.40
CA LYS A 603 9.28 -7.96 4.26
C LYS A 603 9.14 -9.48 4.36
N LEU A 604 8.05 -10.05 3.86
CA LEU A 604 7.82 -11.50 3.83
C LEU A 604 8.36 -12.13 2.55
N SER A 605 8.94 -13.33 2.65
CA SER A 605 9.33 -14.13 1.47
C SER A 605 8.11 -14.48 0.62
N ARG A 606 8.35 -14.90 -0.64
CA ARG A 606 7.26 -15.29 -1.53
C ARG A 606 6.52 -16.50 -0.97
N GLU A 607 7.27 -17.45 -0.44
CA GLU A 607 6.84 -18.72 0.14
C GLU A 607 6.00 -18.46 1.40
N ASN A 608 6.45 -17.56 2.29
CA ASN A 608 5.68 -17.10 3.45
C ASN A 608 4.31 -16.55 3.03
N TRP A 609 4.26 -15.73 1.98
CA TRP A 609 3.01 -15.15 1.52
C TRP A 609 2.07 -16.18 0.89
N GLN A 610 2.61 -17.12 0.12
CA GLN A 610 1.81 -18.19 -0.50
C GLN A 610 1.14 -19.06 0.56
N ALA A 611 1.89 -19.48 1.60
CA ALA A 611 1.33 -20.25 2.70
C ALA A 611 0.21 -19.49 3.44
N LEU A 612 0.33 -18.17 3.63
CA LEU A 612 -0.75 -17.36 4.22
C LEU A 612 -2.01 -17.30 3.35
N VAL A 613 -1.85 -17.18 2.02
CA VAL A 613 -2.99 -17.16 1.08
C VAL A 613 -3.70 -18.52 1.06
N GLU A 614 -2.94 -19.61 1.11
CA GLU A 614 -3.51 -20.96 1.20
C GLU A 614 -4.30 -21.15 2.49
N LEU A 615 -3.74 -20.73 3.64
CA LEU A 615 -4.44 -20.72 4.92
C LEU A 615 -5.75 -19.92 4.89
N GLN A 616 -5.72 -18.75 4.27
CA GLN A 616 -6.92 -17.92 4.14
C GLN A 616 -7.99 -18.63 3.32
N ARG A 617 -7.60 -19.24 2.19
CA ARG A 617 -8.53 -19.96 1.33
C ARG A 617 -9.20 -21.11 2.09
N GLU A 618 -8.42 -21.90 2.82
CA GLU A 618 -8.95 -23.02 3.62
C GLU A 618 -9.91 -22.52 4.72
N ALA A 619 -9.58 -21.41 5.39
CA ALA A 619 -10.47 -20.83 6.39
C ALA A 619 -11.80 -20.33 5.77
N MET A 620 -11.75 -19.72 4.59
CA MET A 620 -12.96 -19.23 3.88
C MET A 620 -13.86 -20.37 3.39
N GLU A 621 -13.30 -21.52 3.00
CA GLU A 621 -14.09 -22.68 2.55
C GLU A 621 -15.01 -23.19 3.68
N LEU A 622 -14.53 -23.17 4.93
CA LEU A 622 -15.32 -23.56 6.11
C LEU A 622 -16.49 -22.62 6.43
N GLU A 623 -16.43 -21.36 6.00
CA GLU A 623 -17.51 -20.38 6.22
C GLU A 623 -18.73 -20.65 5.34
N THR A 624 -18.54 -21.36 4.22
CA THR A 624 -19.58 -21.57 3.21
C THR A 624 -20.39 -22.86 3.41
N ALA A 625 -19.96 -23.70 4.36
CA ALA A 625 -20.61 -24.97 4.70
C ALA A 625 -21.07 -24.96 6.17
N GLU A 626 -21.94 -25.90 6.54
CA GLU A 626 -22.13 -26.31 7.94
C GLU A 626 -21.18 -27.49 8.18
N PRO A 627 -19.92 -27.26 8.61
CA PRO A 627 -18.95 -28.32 8.73
C PRO A 627 -19.29 -29.23 9.91
N ASP A 628 -19.11 -30.54 9.73
CA ASP A 628 -19.16 -31.47 10.85
C ASP A 628 -17.87 -31.43 11.68
N PHE A 629 -17.90 -32.01 12.89
CA PHE A 629 -16.75 -32.00 13.78
C PHE A 629 -15.55 -32.82 13.28
N GLY A 630 -15.75 -33.78 12.38
CA GLY A 630 -14.67 -34.52 11.71
C GLY A 630 -13.94 -33.64 10.70
N GLU A 631 -14.68 -32.89 9.88
CA GLU A 631 -14.13 -31.93 8.92
C GLU A 631 -13.34 -30.81 9.63
N LEU A 632 -13.85 -30.33 10.77
CA LEU A 632 -13.16 -29.33 11.61
C LEU A 632 -11.87 -29.89 12.22
N LEU A 633 -11.87 -31.16 12.64
CA LEU A 633 -10.67 -31.81 13.16
C LEU A 633 -9.59 -31.97 12.07
N ASP A 634 -9.99 -32.35 10.86
CA ASP A 634 -9.11 -32.43 9.69
C ASP A 634 -8.56 -31.07 9.29
N PHE A 635 -9.38 -30.02 9.36
CA PHE A 635 -8.91 -28.64 9.17
C PHE A 635 -7.85 -28.25 10.20
N LEU A 636 -8.08 -28.50 11.49
CA LEU A 636 -7.10 -28.19 12.53
C LEU A 636 -5.77 -28.91 12.31
N ASN A 637 -5.80 -30.16 11.85
CA ASN A 637 -4.60 -30.91 11.49
C ASN A 637 -3.79 -30.25 10.37
N ARG A 638 -4.47 -29.84 9.28
CA ARG A 638 -3.83 -29.10 8.17
C ARG A 638 -3.32 -27.73 8.61
N LEU A 639 -4.11 -27.00 9.39
CA LEU A 639 -3.76 -25.67 9.89
C LEU A 639 -2.47 -25.68 10.71
N VAL A 640 -2.32 -26.64 11.64
CA VAL A 640 -1.11 -26.79 12.45
C VAL A 640 0.12 -27.05 11.56
N MET A 641 -0.01 -27.83 10.50
CA MET A 641 1.08 -28.05 9.54
C MET A 641 1.46 -26.77 8.79
N SER A 642 0.46 -26.02 8.33
CA SER A 642 0.67 -24.77 7.60
C SER A 642 1.27 -23.66 8.48
N LEU A 643 0.86 -23.56 9.75
CA LEU A 643 1.47 -22.64 10.73
C LEU A 643 2.93 -23.04 11.04
N ALA A 644 3.23 -24.35 11.10
CA ALA A 644 4.60 -24.83 11.23
C ALA A 644 5.45 -24.49 9.99
N ALA A 645 4.89 -24.57 8.79
CA ALA A 645 5.56 -24.17 7.54
C ALA A 645 5.87 -22.66 7.52
N LEU A 646 4.90 -21.80 7.88
CA LEU A 646 5.12 -20.36 8.04
C LEU A 646 6.27 -20.06 9.01
N SER A 647 6.28 -20.77 10.13
CA SER A 647 7.38 -20.67 11.10
C SER A 647 8.73 -21.04 10.49
N GLY A 648 8.80 -22.09 9.67
CA GLY A 648 10.00 -22.53 8.97
C GLY A 648 10.51 -21.49 7.97
N PHE A 649 9.64 -20.99 7.09
CA PHE A 649 9.99 -19.96 6.12
C PHE A 649 10.47 -18.66 6.78
N ALA A 650 9.88 -18.26 7.91
CA ALA A 650 10.37 -17.12 8.68
C ALA A 650 11.79 -17.34 9.25
N LEU A 651 12.20 -18.58 9.53
CA LEU A 651 13.54 -18.89 10.05
C LEU A 651 14.60 -18.99 8.94
N ASP A 652 14.21 -19.50 7.77
CA ASP A 652 15.13 -19.87 6.69
C ASP A 652 15.25 -18.80 5.59
N ASP A 653 14.16 -18.10 5.25
CA ASP A 653 14.13 -17.18 4.09
C ASP A 653 14.26 -15.70 4.45
N MET A 654 14.05 -15.34 5.71
CA MET A 654 14.12 -13.94 6.14
C MET A 654 15.53 -13.54 6.56
N THR A 655 15.94 -12.34 6.18
CA THR A 655 17.17 -11.74 6.70
C THR A 655 17.01 -11.48 8.20
N ARG A 656 18.04 -11.80 8.99
CA ARG A 656 18.05 -11.65 10.47
C ARG A 656 18.26 -10.18 10.90
N ASP A 657 17.48 -9.28 10.32
CA ASP A 657 17.42 -7.87 10.66
C ASP A 657 16.57 -7.63 11.92
N GLU A 658 16.40 -6.37 12.31
CA GLU A 658 15.63 -6.03 13.52
C GLU A 658 14.13 -6.37 13.38
N GLY A 659 13.57 -6.29 12.17
CA GLY A 659 12.18 -6.69 11.92
C GLY A 659 11.97 -8.17 12.21
N TRP A 660 12.87 -9.02 11.72
CA TRP A 660 12.86 -10.45 12.03
C TRP A 660 13.02 -10.72 13.53
N ARG A 661 13.89 -10.00 14.24
CA ARG A 661 14.07 -10.17 15.68
C ARG A 661 12.79 -9.88 16.46
N PHE A 662 12.09 -8.79 16.13
CA PHE A 662 10.82 -8.46 16.78
C PHE A 662 9.73 -9.47 16.47
N LEU A 663 9.65 -9.99 15.24
CA LEU A 663 8.78 -11.13 14.90
C LEU A 663 9.06 -12.32 15.83
N MET A 664 10.33 -12.69 15.97
CA MET A 664 10.72 -13.81 16.81
C MET A 664 10.44 -13.54 18.29
N ILE A 665 10.68 -12.34 18.81
CA ILE A 665 10.34 -11.98 20.19
C ILE A 665 8.83 -12.09 20.42
N GLY A 666 8.01 -11.59 19.50
CA GLY A 666 6.55 -11.72 19.57
C GLY A 666 6.11 -13.17 19.73
N ARG A 667 6.59 -14.06 18.84
CA ARG A 667 6.32 -15.51 18.94
C ARG A 667 6.72 -16.10 20.28
N ARG A 668 7.91 -15.76 20.76
CA ARG A 668 8.47 -16.32 22.00
C ARG A 668 7.71 -15.84 23.23
N LEU A 669 7.29 -14.57 23.26
CA LEU A 669 6.46 -14.03 24.33
C LEU A 669 5.07 -14.67 24.35
N GLU A 670 4.42 -14.82 23.19
CA GLU A 670 3.11 -15.49 23.10
C GLU A 670 3.20 -16.94 23.59
N ARG A 671 4.17 -17.71 23.09
CA ARG A 671 4.40 -19.09 23.52
C ARG A 671 4.69 -19.19 25.02
N LEU A 672 5.56 -18.31 25.54
CA LEU A 672 5.91 -18.31 26.96
C LEU A 672 4.68 -18.04 27.82
N GLN A 673 3.86 -17.07 27.43
CA GLN A 673 2.61 -16.74 28.10
C GLN A 673 1.63 -17.92 28.06
N PHE A 674 1.39 -18.49 26.88
CA PHE A 674 0.46 -19.61 26.69
C PHE A 674 0.88 -20.85 27.50
N LEU A 675 2.14 -21.28 27.40
CA LEU A 675 2.64 -22.45 28.13
C LEU A 675 2.60 -22.22 29.64
N SER A 676 3.01 -21.04 30.12
CA SER A 676 3.05 -20.76 31.56
C SER A 676 1.64 -20.69 32.15
N SER A 677 0.70 -19.99 31.48
CA SER A 677 -0.71 -19.95 31.90
C SER A 677 -1.35 -21.34 31.83
N SER A 678 -1.08 -22.11 30.78
CA SER A 678 -1.65 -23.46 30.62
C SER A 678 -1.17 -24.42 31.70
N LEU A 679 0.12 -24.42 31.98
CA LEU A 679 0.70 -25.25 33.04
C LEU A 679 0.23 -24.79 34.42
N ALA A 680 0.15 -23.47 34.67
CA ALA A 680 -0.37 -22.94 35.92
C ALA A 680 -1.84 -23.35 36.16
N ALA A 681 -2.70 -23.26 35.14
CA ALA A 681 -4.09 -23.68 35.23
C ALA A 681 -4.20 -25.21 35.41
N PHE A 682 -3.41 -25.99 34.67
CA PHE A 682 -3.40 -27.45 34.76
C PHE A 682 -2.94 -27.94 36.14
N LEU A 683 -1.87 -27.36 36.69
CA LEU A 683 -1.37 -27.66 38.04
C LEU A 683 -2.40 -27.35 39.13
N ARG A 684 -3.27 -26.36 38.89
CA ARG A 684 -4.37 -26.03 39.80
C ARG A 684 -5.58 -26.97 39.65
N GLY A 685 -5.68 -27.74 38.57
CA GLY A 685 -6.75 -28.71 38.36
C GLY A 685 -6.50 -30.05 39.07
N GLU A 686 -7.53 -30.90 39.07
CA GLU A 686 -7.43 -32.30 39.55
C GLU A 686 -6.76 -33.23 38.52
N ALA A 687 -6.79 -32.84 37.23
CA ALA A 687 -6.21 -33.61 36.13
C ALA A 687 -4.68 -33.75 36.22
N VAL A 688 -4.02 -33.00 37.09
CA VAL A 688 -2.58 -33.11 37.38
C VAL A 688 -2.18 -34.49 37.92
N PHE A 689 -3.13 -35.19 38.55
CA PHE A 689 -2.93 -36.54 39.07
C PHE A 689 -3.46 -37.63 38.14
N ASP A 690 -4.06 -37.25 37.02
CA ASP A 690 -4.63 -38.17 36.04
C ASP A 690 -3.67 -38.41 34.86
N GLN A 691 -3.57 -39.67 34.44
CA GLN A 691 -2.70 -40.07 33.34
C GLN A 691 -3.12 -39.42 32.02
N ALA A 692 -4.42 -39.45 31.71
CA ALA A 692 -4.91 -38.92 30.44
C ALA A 692 -4.76 -37.40 30.38
N GLY A 693 -4.95 -36.73 31.53
CA GLY A 693 -4.55 -35.36 31.79
C GLY A 693 -3.11 -35.05 31.34
N LEU A 694 -2.16 -35.84 31.83
CA LEU A 694 -0.74 -35.69 31.51
C LEU A 694 -0.41 -36.01 30.03
N ASP A 695 -1.09 -37.00 29.45
CA ASP A 695 -0.90 -37.39 28.04
C ASP A 695 -1.30 -36.26 27.08
N TRP A 696 -2.45 -35.61 27.32
CA TRP A 696 -2.89 -34.49 26.48
C TRP A 696 -2.06 -33.23 26.73
N LEU A 697 -1.56 -33.01 27.94
CA LEU A 697 -0.64 -31.92 28.23
C LEU A 697 0.68 -32.09 27.46
N LEU A 698 1.20 -33.32 27.35
CA LEU A 698 2.36 -33.63 26.50
C LEU A 698 2.08 -33.40 25.02
N GLU A 699 0.85 -33.67 24.56
CA GLU A 699 0.41 -33.37 23.21
C GLU A 699 0.39 -31.84 22.95
N LEU A 700 -0.16 -31.07 23.91
CA LEU A 700 -0.20 -29.62 23.84
C LEU A 700 1.22 -29.03 23.76
N GLY A 701 2.14 -29.54 24.59
CA GLY A 701 3.56 -29.17 24.59
C GLY A 701 4.40 -29.80 23.48
N ASN A 702 3.79 -30.44 22.47
CA ASN A 702 4.44 -31.12 21.35
C ASN A 702 5.63 -32.03 21.78
N SER A 703 5.48 -32.69 22.93
CA SER A 703 6.56 -33.39 23.62
C SER A 703 6.28 -34.88 23.81
N SER A 704 5.16 -35.41 23.28
CA SER A 704 4.77 -36.82 23.42
C SER A 704 5.83 -37.79 22.85
N ILE A 705 6.43 -37.49 21.69
CA ILE A 705 7.47 -38.34 21.08
C ILE A 705 8.75 -38.34 21.94
N THR A 706 9.18 -37.15 22.39
CA THR A 706 10.34 -36.98 23.26
C THR A 706 10.15 -37.69 24.61
N TYR A 707 8.96 -37.60 25.18
CA TYR A 707 8.62 -38.29 26.41
C TYR A 707 8.69 -39.81 26.24
N ARG A 708 8.02 -40.33 25.20
CA ARG A 708 7.99 -41.78 24.91
C ARG A 708 9.39 -42.33 24.66
N SER A 709 10.27 -41.59 23.98
CA SER A 709 11.64 -42.05 23.72
C SER A 709 12.52 -42.05 24.97
N ARG A 710 12.31 -41.12 25.92
CA ARG A 710 13.10 -41.03 27.17
C ARG A 710 12.64 -41.99 28.26
N TYR A 711 11.33 -42.10 28.46
CA TYR A 711 10.78 -42.80 29.62
C TYR A 711 10.17 -44.16 29.28
N LEU A 712 9.87 -44.45 28.01
CA LEU A 712 9.29 -45.72 27.51
C LEU A 712 8.09 -46.24 28.36
N ALA A 713 7.40 -45.32 29.03
CA ALA A 713 6.41 -45.60 30.05
C ALA A 713 5.22 -44.65 29.91
N VAL A 714 4.19 -44.93 30.70
CA VAL A 714 3.01 -44.09 30.91
C VAL A 714 3.40 -42.69 31.39
N ALA A 715 2.61 -41.66 31.04
CA ALA A 715 2.82 -40.30 31.50
C ALA A 715 2.74 -40.21 33.04
N GLN A 716 3.77 -39.61 33.65
CA GLN A 716 3.89 -39.39 35.09
C GLN A 716 4.25 -37.94 35.36
N LEU A 717 3.71 -37.39 36.46
CA LEU A 717 3.78 -35.96 36.75
C LEU A 717 5.21 -35.41 36.73
N ILE A 718 6.13 -35.99 37.50
CA ILE A 718 7.51 -35.46 37.63
C ILE A 718 8.24 -35.45 36.27
N PRO A 719 8.30 -36.55 35.50
CA PRO A 719 8.86 -36.56 34.14
C PRO A 719 8.21 -35.56 33.17
N VAL A 720 6.89 -35.34 33.27
CA VAL A 720 6.17 -34.37 32.42
C VAL A 720 6.57 -32.94 32.79
N LEU A 721 6.62 -32.62 34.08
CA LEU A 721 7.05 -31.31 34.57
C LEU A 721 8.51 -31.03 34.24
N ASP A 722 9.41 -31.99 34.37
CA ASP A 722 10.80 -31.84 33.94
C ASP A 722 10.88 -31.45 32.45
N LEU A 723 10.17 -32.19 31.60
CA LEU A 723 10.20 -31.99 30.15
C LEU A 723 9.57 -30.67 29.69
N LEU A 724 8.48 -30.23 30.32
CA LEU A 724 7.73 -29.02 29.92
C LEU A 724 8.15 -27.76 30.70
N LEU A 725 8.83 -27.89 31.84
CA LEU A 725 9.28 -26.74 32.63
C LEU A 725 10.79 -26.54 32.58
N LEU A 726 11.57 -27.58 32.88
CA LEU A 726 12.99 -27.44 33.23
C LEU A 726 13.96 -27.83 32.10
N ASP A 727 13.51 -28.59 31.09
CA ASP A 727 14.38 -29.06 30.01
C ASP A 727 14.89 -27.90 29.13
N GLU A 728 16.17 -27.55 29.31
CA GLU A 728 16.86 -26.49 28.55
C GLU A 728 17.13 -26.83 27.08
N GLN A 729 16.81 -28.04 26.63
CA GLN A 729 16.95 -28.47 25.24
C GLN A 729 15.59 -28.55 24.52
N ASN A 730 14.48 -28.51 25.26
CA ASN A 730 13.15 -28.58 24.69
C ASN A 730 12.65 -27.18 24.27
N PRO A 731 12.39 -26.91 22.97
CA PRO A 731 11.83 -25.64 22.51
C PRO A 731 10.39 -25.39 22.98
N HIS A 732 9.75 -26.35 23.64
CA HIS A 732 8.44 -26.20 24.27
C HIS A 732 8.51 -26.19 25.81
N ALA A 733 9.71 -26.12 26.40
CA ALA A 733 9.86 -25.92 27.84
C ALA A 733 9.81 -24.44 28.23
N VAL A 734 9.18 -24.14 29.37
CA VAL A 734 9.09 -22.77 29.93
C VAL A 734 10.48 -22.18 30.16
N LEU A 735 11.39 -22.92 30.79
CA LEU A 735 12.74 -22.43 31.08
C LEU A 735 13.54 -22.12 29.80
N PHE A 736 13.40 -22.95 28.76
CA PHE A 736 14.02 -22.69 27.46
C PHE A 736 13.54 -21.36 26.86
N GLN A 737 12.22 -21.16 26.81
CA GLN A 737 11.61 -19.96 26.27
C GLN A 737 12.02 -18.72 27.06
N LEU A 738 11.94 -18.80 28.38
CA LEU A 738 12.29 -17.71 29.30
C LEU A 738 13.76 -17.29 29.14
N LYS A 739 14.69 -18.26 29.07
CA LYS A 739 16.13 -18.00 28.82
C LYS A 739 16.38 -17.35 27.46
N LEU A 740 15.61 -17.71 26.43
CA LEU A 740 15.79 -17.16 25.09
C LEU A 740 15.23 -15.73 24.99
N VAL A 741 14.07 -15.46 25.56
CA VAL A 741 13.48 -14.12 25.66
C VAL A 741 14.43 -13.19 26.42
N ALA A 742 14.89 -13.57 27.61
CA ALA A 742 15.80 -12.78 28.42
C ALA A 742 17.11 -12.44 27.67
N ARG A 743 17.71 -13.41 26.96
CA ARG A 743 18.90 -13.18 26.13
C ARG A 743 18.66 -12.24 24.97
N THR A 744 17.49 -12.33 24.33
CA THR A 744 17.15 -11.50 23.17
C THR A 744 16.88 -10.06 23.58
N LEU A 745 16.13 -9.85 24.67
CA LEU A 745 15.89 -8.52 25.24
C LEU A 745 17.19 -7.85 25.70
N LYS A 746 18.14 -8.60 26.27
CA LYS A 746 19.46 -8.07 26.61
C LYS A 746 20.19 -7.52 25.37
N ARG A 747 20.17 -8.25 24.25
CA ARG A 747 20.79 -7.76 23.00
C ARG A 747 20.10 -6.53 22.45
N LEU A 748 18.77 -6.51 22.48
CA LEU A 748 17.97 -5.36 22.05
C LEU A 748 18.26 -4.13 22.93
N ASN A 749 18.41 -4.34 24.24
CA ASN A 749 18.85 -3.32 25.18
C ASN A 749 20.23 -2.76 24.83
N ASP A 750 21.18 -3.62 24.47
CA ASP A 750 22.53 -3.21 24.08
C ASP A 750 22.53 -2.44 22.75
N ASP A 751 21.65 -2.78 21.81
CA ASP A 751 21.50 -2.11 20.50
C ASP A 751 20.76 -0.75 20.60
N PHE A 752 19.80 -0.58 21.54
CA PHE A 752 18.89 0.59 21.60
C PHE A 752 18.88 1.37 22.93
N GLY A 753 19.73 1.02 23.90
CA GLY A 753 19.88 1.74 25.16
C GLY A 753 18.63 1.72 26.07
N ALA A 754 18.08 0.54 26.35
CA ALA A 754 16.90 0.39 27.20
C ALA A 754 17.20 0.32 28.71
N PRO A 755 16.19 0.47 29.59
CA PRO A 755 16.29 -0.03 30.95
C PRO A 755 16.52 -1.54 30.88
N ARG A 756 17.48 -2.04 31.65
CA ARG A 756 17.72 -3.48 31.74
C ARG A 756 16.49 -4.17 32.33
N GLU A 757 15.91 -5.11 31.60
CA GLU A 757 14.91 -6.02 32.13
C GLU A 757 15.51 -6.85 33.27
N THR A 758 15.05 -6.66 34.50
CA THR A 758 15.55 -7.40 35.68
C THR A 758 14.63 -8.52 36.13
N ALA A 759 13.32 -8.44 35.85
CA ALA A 759 12.36 -9.43 36.33
C ALA A 759 12.52 -10.79 35.63
N LEU A 760 12.64 -10.82 34.30
CA LEU A 760 12.81 -12.09 33.57
C LEU A 760 14.08 -12.87 33.99
N PRO A 761 15.28 -12.26 34.11
CA PRO A 761 16.45 -12.97 34.64
C PRO A 761 16.27 -13.54 36.06
N GLU A 762 15.54 -12.84 36.93
CA GLU A 762 15.22 -13.33 38.28
C GLU A 762 14.30 -14.57 38.22
N LEU A 763 13.27 -14.53 37.37
CA LEU A 763 12.38 -15.67 37.13
C LEU A 763 13.14 -16.87 36.53
N VAL A 764 14.11 -16.63 35.64
CA VAL A 764 15.01 -17.69 35.14
C VAL A 764 15.72 -18.36 36.31
N ALA A 765 16.27 -17.57 37.25
CA ALA A 765 16.99 -18.12 38.40
C ALA A 765 16.05 -18.92 39.32
N ARG A 766 14.88 -18.37 39.65
CA ARG A 766 13.87 -19.04 40.50
C ARG A 766 13.40 -20.37 39.91
N LEU A 767 13.03 -20.39 38.63
CA LEU A 767 12.58 -21.62 37.95
C LEU A 767 13.71 -22.64 37.80
N SER A 768 14.94 -22.19 37.46
CA SER A 768 16.11 -23.09 37.36
C SER A 768 16.48 -23.76 38.69
N CYS A 769 16.16 -23.12 39.81
CA CYS A 769 16.43 -23.62 41.15
C CYS A 769 15.26 -24.42 41.74
N PHE A 770 14.16 -24.60 41.02
CA PHE A 770 13.03 -25.39 41.49
C PHE A 770 13.40 -26.88 41.56
N ASP A 771 13.24 -27.47 42.74
CA ASP A 771 13.64 -28.86 42.99
C ASP A 771 12.43 -29.79 42.90
N LEU A 772 12.33 -30.56 41.80
CA LEU A 772 11.25 -31.53 41.60
C LEU A 772 11.17 -32.61 42.69
N ARG A 773 12.24 -32.82 43.48
CA ARG A 773 12.23 -33.75 44.62
C ARG A 773 11.21 -33.37 45.69
N CYS A 774 10.74 -32.12 45.74
CA CYS A 774 9.64 -31.74 46.63
C CYS A 774 8.32 -32.46 46.30
N LEU A 775 8.21 -33.04 45.11
CA LEU A 775 7.06 -33.83 44.66
C LEU A 775 7.27 -35.34 44.90
N GLU A 776 8.48 -35.77 45.28
CA GLU A 776 8.80 -37.17 45.57
C GLU A 776 8.37 -37.52 47.00
N SER A 777 7.29 -38.30 47.12
CA SER A 777 6.71 -38.76 48.38
C SER A 777 6.26 -37.61 49.30
N PRO A 778 4.96 -37.48 49.61
CA PRO A 778 4.48 -36.39 50.45
C PRO A 778 5.00 -36.57 51.89
N LEU A 779 6.18 -36.03 52.20
CA LEU A 779 6.81 -36.08 53.53
C LEU A 779 5.87 -35.51 54.62
N PHE A 780 4.84 -34.75 54.22
CA PHE A 780 3.81 -34.17 55.10
C PHE A 780 2.36 -34.36 54.59
N GLY A 781 2.08 -35.36 53.75
CA GLY A 781 0.74 -35.68 53.24
C GLY A 781 0.30 -34.93 51.96
N GLU A 782 -0.87 -35.26 51.41
CA GLU A 782 -1.41 -34.72 50.14
C GLU A 782 -1.46 -33.18 50.12
N ALA A 783 -1.71 -32.55 51.27
CA ALA A 783 -1.70 -31.09 51.41
C ALA A 783 -0.35 -30.45 51.07
N SER A 784 0.77 -31.11 51.37
CA SER A 784 2.11 -30.60 51.05
C SER A 784 2.45 -30.69 49.57
N LEU A 785 1.99 -31.76 48.90
CA LEU A 785 2.13 -31.91 47.45
C LEU A 785 1.32 -30.84 46.74
N ARG A 786 0.07 -30.63 47.19
CA ARG A 786 -0.80 -29.61 46.62
C ARG A 786 -0.24 -28.20 46.80
N ALA A 787 0.27 -27.86 47.99
CA ALA A 787 0.92 -26.57 48.24
C ALA A 787 2.16 -26.35 47.35
N ALA A 788 2.94 -27.40 47.05
CA ALA A 788 4.08 -27.30 46.15
C ALA A 788 3.64 -27.05 44.68
N LEU A 789 2.57 -27.72 44.22
CA LEU A 789 2.00 -27.51 42.90
C LEU A 789 1.37 -26.11 42.76
N ASP A 790 0.65 -25.64 43.78
CA ASP A 790 0.07 -24.28 43.79
C ASP A 790 1.17 -23.21 43.78
N GLY A 791 2.25 -23.38 44.57
CA GLY A 791 3.40 -22.46 44.55
C GLY A 791 4.15 -22.44 43.22
N LEU A 792 4.25 -23.59 42.53
CA LEU A 792 4.78 -23.66 41.17
C LEU A 792 3.84 -22.99 40.17
N ALA A 793 2.52 -23.18 40.30
CA ALA A 793 1.53 -22.53 39.47
C ALA A 793 1.54 -21.00 39.65
N ASP A 794 1.79 -20.49 40.85
CA ASP A 794 1.95 -19.06 41.13
C ASP A 794 3.21 -18.50 40.46
N LEU A 795 4.33 -19.21 40.52
CA LEU A 795 5.55 -18.83 39.79
C LEU A 795 5.32 -18.79 38.27
N LEU A 796 4.59 -19.75 37.72
CA LEU A 796 4.27 -19.79 36.29
C LEU A 796 3.30 -18.68 35.88
N GLN A 797 2.32 -18.35 36.74
CA GLN A 797 1.45 -17.21 36.51
C GLN A 797 2.25 -15.90 36.52
N GLU A 798 3.20 -15.74 37.45
CA GLU A 798 4.11 -14.58 37.49
C GLU A 798 4.95 -14.48 36.21
N VAL A 799 5.43 -15.61 35.67
CA VAL A 799 6.12 -15.65 34.36
C VAL A 799 5.19 -15.17 33.24
N ALA A 800 3.94 -15.61 33.20
CA ALA A 800 2.95 -15.17 32.21
C ALA A 800 2.69 -13.66 32.32
N ASP A 801 2.48 -13.14 33.53
CA ASP A 801 2.17 -11.73 33.78
C ASP A 801 3.35 -10.82 33.41
N VAL A 802 4.57 -11.18 33.82
CA VAL A 802 5.79 -10.41 33.46
C VAL A 802 6.02 -10.45 31.95
N SER A 803 5.74 -11.57 31.28
CA SER A 803 5.85 -11.65 29.81
C SER A 803 4.87 -10.70 29.10
N GLY A 804 3.65 -10.54 29.65
CA GLY A 804 2.68 -9.54 29.20
C GLY A 804 3.19 -8.11 29.39
N GLN A 805 3.69 -7.79 30.59
CA GLN A 805 4.26 -6.47 30.88
C GLN A 805 5.47 -6.13 30.00
N VAL A 806 6.29 -7.12 29.62
CA VAL A 806 7.38 -6.93 28.66
C VAL A 806 6.84 -6.59 27.27
N SER A 807 5.77 -7.27 26.83
CA SER A 807 5.11 -6.96 25.57
C SER A 807 4.62 -5.50 25.53
N ASP A 808 3.96 -5.05 26.59
CA ASP A 808 3.44 -3.68 26.69
C ASP A 808 4.57 -2.64 26.68
N ARG A 809 5.66 -2.90 27.40
CA ARG A 809 6.84 -2.03 27.42
C ARG A 809 7.53 -1.94 26.06
N LEU A 810 7.66 -3.05 25.33
CA LEU A 810 8.17 -3.03 23.97
C LEU A 810 7.29 -2.16 23.07
N ALA A 811 5.96 -2.25 23.21
CA ALA A 811 5.03 -1.47 22.43
C ALA A 811 5.11 0.04 22.74
N LEU A 812 5.04 0.41 24.01
CA LEU A 812 5.12 1.81 24.45
C LEU A 812 6.44 2.47 24.03
N ARG A 813 7.54 1.72 24.09
CA ARG A 813 8.88 2.23 23.77
C ARG A 813 9.15 2.32 22.28
N HIS A 814 9.00 1.21 21.55
CA HIS A 814 9.47 1.11 20.16
C HIS A 814 8.41 1.46 19.13
N PHE A 815 7.12 1.40 19.49
CA PHE A 815 6.02 1.63 18.56
C PHE A 815 5.36 3.00 18.83
N ALA A 816 5.03 3.29 20.09
CA ALA A 816 4.36 4.53 20.48
C ALA A 816 5.33 5.69 20.80
N HIS A 817 6.55 5.40 21.26
CA HIS A 817 7.54 6.39 21.73
C HIS A 817 7.04 7.29 22.89
N VAL A 818 6.36 6.68 23.87
CA VAL A 818 5.68 7.36 25.00
C VAL A 818 6.38 7.14 26.38
N ASP A 819 7.37 6.25 26.47
CA ASP A 819 8.05 5.88 27.73
C ASP A 819 9.07 6.95 28.23
N ASP A 820 9.52 6.85 29.49
CA ASP A 820 10.32 7.81 30.31
C ASP A 820 11.62 8.33 29.66
N VAL A 821 12.03 7.73 28.54
CA VAL A 821 13.11 8.22 27.69
C VAL A 821 12.51 8.56 26.33
N SER A 822 11.84 9.71 26.22
CA SER A 822 11.60 10.35 24.91
C SER A 822 12.96 10.60 24.29
N GLN A 823 13.48 9.66 23.50
CA GLN A 823 14.85 9.73 23.04
C GLN A 823 15.05 10.92 22.10
N ARG A 824 16.26 11.47 22.24
CA ARG A 824 16.81 12.59 21.49
C ARG A 824 16.61 12.38 19.99
N THR A 825 16.24 13.46 19.32
CA THR A 825 16.31 13.61 17.87
C THR A 825 17.64 13.02 17.39
N VAL A 826 17.60 12.01 16.52
CA VAL A 826 18.81 11.41 15.97
C VAL A 826 19.34 12.34 14.88
N SER A 827 20.01 13.43 15.28
CA SER A 827 20.89 14.19 14.38
C SER A 827 22.15 13.35 14.16
N VAL A 828 22.41 12.93 12.92
CA VAL A 828 23.66 12.23 12.53
C VAL A 828 24.79 13.24 12.43
#